data_AF-A0A8H3E2U4-F1
#
_entry.id   AF-A0A8H3E2U4-F1
#
_cell.length_a   1.000
_cell.length_b   1.000
_cell.length_c   1.000
_cell.angle_alpha   90.00
_cell.angle_beta   90.00
_cell.angle_gamma   90.00
#
_symmetry.space_group_name_H-M   'P 1'
#
loop_
_entity.id
_entity.type
_entity.pdbx_description
1 polymer ?
#
loop_
_entity_poly.entity_id
_entity_poly.type
_entity_poly.pdbx_seq_one_letter_code
_entity_poly.pdbx_strand_id
1 'polypeptide(L)'
;MNRSTYSRFVTVGNFVPDEEFHPDYVPSDDLRSEIDSALGANYDSVSLFLTNERWKTRWQKMCLSGPQTPPNRSDSLQGQRSPARIKLENTASGLFRVPSDQKDAEIEMEAELWRAGGGFKREEVNIMRNDQAEHVIGFASEWLELDSQIEGVRYDSEIALRQELQYASYLGISNVILPSPRRGQEVTTYARAINDYLSSSAVSPYMSLSIRIPVCDIPPEDGAAAKGANDHEDELSATWQMWNTIRMVCGPTQRVSVALDLTAALPALPGVLARWSAEHVQHLILPATTFIPNAKGYPVLPKLMQGFLRDLFKNRPNLILSKTQAGLHNLGGELAYAQYVRHLEKSSPFNVARDSADGLTVESFGRGYEDYLQAPLQPLMDNLASMTYEVFEKDPVKYRQYEQAVYRALLDRPPDSITTICVAGAGRGPIVSNCIRAVERSGRKAHIYAIEKNPSAFVTLQGRIAREWPDYVQIKFGDMRTVQLPEPIDILVSELLGSFGDNELSPECLDGAMRLLKPEGISIPASYTAYLAPISASKLYNDPSGILRDTKGVETPYVVMLHAINVLSGGDEDKHPRCGPKIQDCWTFEHPRKIVLDPQGLPITNTHNNASCHLTFHIPYAGLMHGLAGYFEAVLYKDVGITTHPERMEQVSPNMLSWFPIFFPFKEPLYLPSNSELDVYMWRLSDTQKVWGPRARTTATLVNLISCLAFDLVYHSYFTGSFTEFTYCYRSPPHMLGSLYLSSDFDFVPNDEPAATFVKRFKAYWPEYSLEEYPEFPRNKTAAVLLLLFIRDGHLRVLLTTRSKHLRSHPGEVALPGGKTDPIDASPVATALREAHEEIGLPTPSLAVHILGLLSPFVSYYRLAVTPVIAFLSDLALLDHLKPNPDEVDEIFDHPLEAILSPGLAASLAPRPEQPLSKHGSTQWPYESEYHVYPEMKDSPWLHGSWYRMHKFRTVTTPITGLTSDILILASQIAYVRNTDYQRYPEGHATPDIALGWAMEQHVADAKAASQPQQPSSSESHIEGLAD
;
A
#
# COMPACT_ATOMS: atom_id res chain seq x y z
N MET A 1 24.60 -28.45 18.23
CA MET A 1 23.88 -27.25 17.74
C MET A 1 22.80 -27.74 16.80
N ASN A 2 21.56 -27.28 16.97
CA ASN A 2 20.45 -27.69 16.12
C ASN A 2 20.66 -27.08 14.72
N ARG A 3 21.26 -27.84 13.78
CA ARG A 3 21.73 -27.34 12.47
C ARG A 3 20.61 -26.76 11.58
N SER A 4 19.35 -26.92 11.95
CA SER A 4 18.17 -26.39 11.24
C SER A 4 17.91 -24.89 11.40
N THR A 5 18.63 -24.20 12.30
CA THR A 5 18.38 -22.78 12.64
C THR A 5 19.32 -21.78 11.99
N TYR A 6 20.35 -22.20 11.26
CA TYR A 6 21.32 -21.31 10.61
C TYR A 6 21.49 -21.67 9.14
N SER A 7 22.17 -20.81 8.38
CA SER A 7 22.62 -21.08 7.02
C SER A 7 23.38 -22.39 6.95
N ARG A 8 23.11 -23.16 5.89
CA ARG A 8 23.83 -24.42 5.62
C ARG A 8 25.11 -24.11 4.87
N PHE A 9 26.20 -24.72 5.29
CA PHE A 9 27.50 -24.59 4.64
C PHE A 9 27.69 -25.71 3.65
N VAL A 10 28.00 -25.34 2.42
CA VAL A 10 28.14 -26.25 1.30
C VAL A 10 29.55 -26.12 0.76
N THR A 11 30.28 -27.23 0.69
CA THR A 11 31.54 -27.26 -0.04
C THR A 11 31.29 -27.68 -1.47
N VAL A 12 32.06 -27.14 -2.41
CA VAL A 12 32.15 -27.73 -3.74
C VAL A 12 33.04 -28.97 -3.64
N GLY A 13 32.65 -30.08 -4.26
CA GLY A 13 33.49 -31.28 -4.31
C GLY A 13 34.85 -31.01 -4.97
N ASN A 14 35.91 -31.66 -4.50
CA ASN A 14 37.28 -31.42 -4.93
C ASN A 14 37.57 -32.01 -6.31
N PHE A 15 37.57 -31.20 -7.36
CA PHE A 15 37.93 -31.67 -8.71
C PHE A 15 38.84 -30.65 -9.43
N VAL A 16 40.14 -30.71 -9.09
CA VAL A 16 41.38 -30.23 -9.78
C VAL A 16 41.45 -28.73 -10.20
N PRO A 17 42.62 -28.06 -10.05
CA PRO A 17 42.71 -26.61 -10.05
C PRO A 17 42.91 -26.03 -11.45
N ASP A 18 42.54 -24.76 -11.56
CA ASP A 18 42.67 -23.86 -12.71
C ASP A 18 41.45 -23.90 -13.65
N GLU A 19 40.69 -22.80 -13.57
CA GLU A 19 39.45 -22.48 -14.30
C GLU A 19 38.14 -23.00 -13.69
N GLU A 20 37.11 -22.15 -13.72
CA GLU A 20 35.83 -22.39 -13.05
C GLU A 20 35.15 -23.68 -13.54
N PHE A 21 34.73 -24.52 -12.60
CA PHE A 21 33.74 -25.57 -12.84
C PHE A 21 34.07 -26.47 -14.06
N HIS A 22 35.26 -27.09 -14.10
CA HIS A 22 35.65 -27.93 -15.23
C HIS A 22 34.89 -29.29 -15.22
N PRO A 23 34.21 -29.69 -16.31
CA PRO A 23 33.43 -30.93 -16.34
C PRO A 23 34.25 -32.24 -16.46
N ASP A 24 35.58 -32.22 -16.54
CA ASP A 24 36.43 -33.38 -16.92
C ASP A 24 36.59 -34.49 -15.86
N TYR A 25 35.67 -34.54 -14.89
CA TYR A 25 35.69 -35.51 -13.82
C TYR A 25 35.31 -36.92 -14.29
N VAL A 26 36.12 -37.89 -13.87
CA VAL A 26 35.78 -39.32 -13.90
C VAL A 26 35.48 -39.74 -12.46
N PRO A 27 34.29 -40.26 -12.14
CA PRO A 27 33.88 -40.58 -10.78
C PRO A 27 34.93 -41.39 -10.02
N SER A 28 35.31 -40.93 -8.82
CA SER A 28 35.93 -41.81 -7.83
C SER A 28 34.91 -42.89 -7.46
N ASP A 29 35.35 -44.13 -7.30
CA ASP A 29 34.47 -45.22 -6.85
C ASP A 29 33.90 -44.98 -5.43
N ASP A 30 34.39 -43.95 -4.71
CA ASP A 30 34.08 -43.67 -3.31
C ASP A 30 33.61 -42.22 -3.05
N LEU A 31 32.77 -41.66 -3.93
CA LEU A 31 32.10 -40.36 -3.74
C LEU A 31 31.40 -40.24 -2.36
N ARG A 32 30.93 -41.37 -1.82
CA ARG A 32 30.28 -41.39 -0.50
C ARG A 32 31.24 -41.01 0.62
N SER A 33 32.47 -41.53 0.60
CA SER A 33 33.51 -41.19 1.58
C SER A 33 33.90 -39.71 1.51
N GLU A 34 33.91 -39.12 0.31
CA GLU A 34 34.16 -37.68 0.14
C GLU A 34 33.05 -36.82 0.77
N ILE A 35 31.78 -37.21 0.56
CA ILE A 35 30.63 -36.55 1.21
C ILE A 35 30.74 -36.70 2.73
N ASP A 36 31.04 -37.89 3.24
CA ASP A 36 31.18 -38.14 4.68
C ASP A 36 32.35 -37.36 5.30
N SER A 37 33.46 -37.20 4.57
CA SER A 37 34.58 -36.35 4.95
C SER A 37 34.17 -34.88 5.05
N ALA A 38 33.45 -34.35 4.05
CA ALA A 38 32.92 -32.98 4.09
C ALA A 38 31.95 -32.75 5.26
N LEU A 39 31.05 -33.71 5.51
CA LEU A 39 30.13 -33.66 6.66
C LEU A 39 30.90 -33.69 8.00
N GLY A 40 31.95 -34.51 8.09
CA GLY A 40 32.87 -34.57 9.24
C GLY A 40 33.68 -33.28 9.44
N ALA A 41 33.99 -32.57 8.36
CA ALA A 41 34.64 -31.26 8.33
C ALA A 41 33.69 -30.10 8.73
N ASN A 42 32.48 -30.41 9.19
CA ASN A 42 31.39 -29.48 9.49
C ASN A 42 30.85 -28.73 8.26
N TYR A 43 30.84 -29.30 7.06
CA TYR A 43 29.87 -28.89 6.05
C TYR A 43 28.52 -29.59 6.29
N ASP A 44 27.45 -29.03 5.73
CA ASP A 44 26.09 -29.54 5.84
C ASP A 44 25.64 -30.26 4.56
N SER A 45 26.28 -29.96 3.43
CA SER A 45 26.01 -30.54 2.11
C SER A 45 27.23 -30.38 1.20
N VAL A 46 27.25 -31.11 0.09
CA VAL A 46 28.23 -30.97 -1.00
C VAL A 46 27.53 -30.55 -2.27
N SER A 47 28.12 -29.65 -3.05
CA SER A 47 27.59 -29.31 -4.37
C SER A 47 28.41 -29.94 -5.49
N LEU A 48 27.72 -30.59 -6.44
CA LEU A 48 28.32 -31.38 -7.52
C LEU A 48 27.57 -31.18 -8.83
N PHE A 49 28.27 -31.18 -9.96
CA PHE A 49 27.60 -31.31 -11.26
C PHE A 49 26.91 -32.66 -11.39
N LEU A 50 25.73 -32.67 -12.00
CA LEU A 50 24.98 -33.90 -12.27
C LEU A 50 25.72 -34.78 -13.30
N THR A 51 26.37 -34.14 -14.28
CA THR A 51 27.03 -34.76 -15.44
C THR A 51 28.48 -34.26 -15.61
N ASN A 52 29.25 -34.88 -16.51
CA ASN A 52 30.66 -34.56 -16.76
C ASN A 52 30.97 -34.26 -18.25
N GLU A 53 32.23 -34.02 -18.61
CA GLU A 53 32.68 -33.64 -19.95
C GLU A 53 32.40 -34.74 -20.97
N ARG A 54 32.27 -36.01 -20.55
CA ARG A 54 31.89 -37.08 -21.50
C ARG A 54 30.47 -36.86 -22.01
N TRP A 55 29.57 -36.40 -21.14
CA TRP A 55 28.23 -35.99 -21.52
C TRP A 55 28.29 -34.80 -22.49
N LYS A 56 29.03 -33.74 -22.13
CA LYS A 56 29.21 -32.56 -22.99
C LYS A 56 29.76 -32.93 -24.37
N THR A 57 30.82 -33.73 -24.41
CA THR A 57 31.48 -34.18 -25.65
C THR A 57 30.51 -34.95 -26.53
N ARG A 58 29.72 -35.87 -25.95
CA ARG A 58 28.71 -36.63 -26.69
C ARG A 58 27.60 -35.72 -27.21
N TRP A 59 27.11 -34.81 -26.38
CA TRP A 59 26.10 -33.83 -26.78
C TRP A 59 26.61 -32.93 -27.91
N GLN A 60 27.82 -32.38 -27.82
CA GLN A 60 28.42 -31.56 -28.88
C GLN A 60 28.58 -32.32 -30.19
N LYS A 61 28.95 -33.61 -30.11
CA LYS A 61 29.02 -34.50 -31.27
C LYS A 61 27.65 -34.70 -31.93
N MET A 62 26.60 -34.91 -31.14
CA MET A 62 25.24 -35.13 -31.64
C MET A 62 24.56 -33.85 -32.14
N CYS A 63 24.82 -32.71 -31.50
CA CYS A 63 24.00 -31.51 -31.63
C CYS A 63 24.71 -30.34 -32.33
N LEU A 64 26.04 -30.29 -32.34
CA LEU A 64 26.81 -29.18 -32.94
C LEU A 64 27.63 -29.58 -34.18
N SER A 65 27.87 -30.88 -34.39
CA SER A 65 28.72 -31.37 -35.48
C SER A 65 27.92 -31.59 -36.76
N GLY A 66 27.63 -30.50 -37.49
CA GLY A 66 27.12 -30.53 -38.87
C GLY A 66 28.16 -30.02 -39.90
N PRO A 67 28.04 -30.36 -41.20
CA PRO A 67 29.02 -29.92 -42.20
C PRO A 67 28.96 -28.40 -42.41
N GLN A 68 30.01 -27.71 -41.96
CA GLN A 68 30.28 -26.30 -42.25
C GLN A 68 30.43 -26.09 -43.76
N THR A 69 29.36 -25.67 -44.45
CA THR A 69 29.47 -25.05 -45.78
C THR A 69 29.13 -23.56 -45.65
N PRO A 70 30.01 -22.63 -46.06
CA PRO A 70 29.71 -21.21 -45.99
C PRO A 70 28.57 -20.88 -46.97
N PRO A 71 27.65 -19.96 -46.63
CA PRO A 71 26.57 -19.60 -47.54
C PRO A 71 27.15 -18.85 -48.74
N ASN A 72 26.97 -19.43 -49.93
CA ASN A 72 27.13 -18.68 -51.16
C ASN A 72 26.10 -17.54 -51.17
N ARG A 73 26.59 -16.32 -51.37
CA ARG A 73 25.78 -15.12 -51.61
C ARG A 73 24.96 -15.28 -52.89
N SER A 74 23.69 -15.64 -52.76
CA SER A 74 22.58 -15.18 -53.61
C SER A 74 21.33 -15.99 -53.26
N ASP A 75 20.47 -15.44 -52.41
CA ASP A 75 19.06 -15.27 -52.74
C ASP A 75 18.33 -14.66 -51.55
N SER A 76 17.97 -13.40 -51.75
CA SER A 76 17.06 -12.63 -50.94
C SER A 76 15.62 -13.02 -51.25
N LEU A 77 14.78 -13.03 -50.19
CA LEU A 77 13.34 -12.76 -50.13
C LEU A 77 12.40 -13.95 -49.82
N GLN A 78 11.56 -13.66 -48.82
CA GLN A 78 10.20 -14.13 -48.54
C GLN A 78 9.97 -15.51 -47.89
N GLY A 79 9.25 -15.48 -46.78
CA GLY A 79 8.20 -16.48 -46.52
C GLY A 79 8.11 -16.98 -45.09
N GLN A 80 7.12 -16.47 -44.36
CA GLN A 80 6.50 -17.08 -43.17
C GLN A 80 6.36 -18.61 -43.28
N ARG A 81 6.69 -19.36 -42.22
CA ARG A 81 6.08 -20.66 -41.92
C ARG A 81 5.96 -20.89 -40.41
N SER A 82 4.72 -21.01 -39.96
CA SER A 82 4.33 -21.58 -38.66
C SER A 82 4.02 -23.10 -38.81
N PRO A 83 3.67 -23.84 -37.74
CA PRO A 83 4.41 -25.02 -37.29
C PRO A 83 3.75 -26.35 -37.71
N ALA A 84 4.55 -27.39 -37.97
CA ALA A 84 4.03 -28.73 -38.22
C ALA A 84 4.22 -29.64 -37.01
N ARG A 85 3.11 -29.87 -36.30
CA ARG A 85 2.84 -31.03 -35.44
C ARG A 85 2.99 -32.29 -36.30
N ILE A 86 3.96 -33.15 -36.00
CA ILE A 86 4.10 -34.44 -36.68
C ILE A 86 3.10 -35.43 -36.06
N LYS A 87 2.00 -35.68 -36.77
CA LYS A 87 1.25 -36.93 -36.67
C LYS A 87 1.90 -37.93 -37.63
N LEU A 88 2.26 -39.11 -37.11
CA LEU A 88 2.59 -40.28 -37.93
C LEU A 88 1.40 -40.63 -38.82
N GLU A 89 1.53 -40.45 -40.13
CA GLU A 89 0.85 -41.27 -41.13
C GLU A 89 1.52 -41.12 -42.51
N ASN A 90 1.69 -42.26 -43.18
CA ASN A 90 2.37 -42.46 -44.45
C ASN A 90 2.09 -41.39 -45.52
N THR A 91 3.12 -40.65 -45.94
CA THR A 91 3.28 -40.21 -47.34
C THR A 91 4.75 -40.01 -47.66
N ALA A 92 5.19 -40.68 -48.72
CA ALA A 92 6.53 -40.57 -49.28
C ALA A 92 6.75 -39.23 -50.01
N SER A 93 8.01 -38.84 -50.09
CA SER A 93 8.60 -37.71 -50.83
C SER A 93 8.64 -36.34 -50.11
N GLY A 94 9.77 -36.07 -49.47
CA GLY A 94 10.11 -34.77 -48.87
C GLY A 94 11.48 -34.78 -48.17
N LEU A 95 12.56 -34.74 -48.96
CA LEU A 95 13.94 -34.40 -48.59
C LEU A 95 14.50 -35.03 -47.29
N PHE A 96 14.75 -36.35 -47.32
CA PHE A 96 15.81 -36.93 -46.49
C PHE A 96 17.17 -36.53 -47.07
N ARG A 97 17.95 -35.77 -46.29
CA ARG A 97 19.33 -35.43 -46.63
C ARG A 97 20.19 -36.66 -46.37
N VAL A 98 20.68 -37.31 -47.42
CA VAL A 98 21.58 -38.46 -47.31
C VAL A 98 22.94 -37.95 -46.80
N PRO A 99 23.44 -38.44 -45.65
CA PRO A 99 24.75 -38.06 -45.13
C PRO A 99 25.85 -38.45 -46.12
N SER A 100 26.80 -37.55 -46.36
CA SER A 100 27.89 -37.77 -47.33
C SER A 100 28.93 -38.80 -46.87
N ASP A 101 28.93 -39.17 -45.58
CA ASP A 101 29.81 -40.17 -44.96
C ASP A 101 29.02 -41.08 -44.01
N GLN A 102 29.35 -42.38 -43.97
CA GLN A 102 28.67 -43.38 -43.12
C GLN A 102 28.71 -43.03 -41.63
N LYS A 103 29.78 -42.34 -41.21
CA LYS A 103 30.00 -41.89 -39.83
C LYS A 103 29.07 -40.74 -39.43
N ASP A 104 28.72 -39.85 -40.36
CA ASP A 104 27.78 -38.74 -40.11
C ASP A 104 26.34 -39.25 -39.99
N ALA A 105 25.99 -40.29 -40.76
CA ALA A 105 24.69 -40.95 -40.66
C ALA A 105 24.48 -41.62 -39.30
N GLU A 106 25.52 -42.23 -38.74
CA GLU A 106 25.49 -42.86 -37.43
C GLU A 106 25.32 -41.82 -36.30
N ILE A 107 25.98 -40.66 -36.42
CA ILE A 107 25.88 -39.56 -35.45
C ILE A 107 24.48 -38.95 -35.47
N GLU A 108 23.92 -38.68 -36.65
CA GLU A 108 22.57 -38.13 -36.79
C GLU A 108 21.51 -39.10 -36.26
N MET A 109 21.66 -40.39 -36.54
CA MET A 109 20.77 -41.41 -36.00
C MET A 109 20.90 -41.53 -34.47
N GLU A 110 22.10 -41.42 -33.91
CA GLU A 110 22.32 -41.36 -32.46
C GLU A 110 21.62 -40.13 -31.84
N ALA A 111 21.72 -38.96 -32.49
CA ALA A 111 21.08 -37.73 -32.05
C ALA A 111 19.55 -37.84 -32.04
N GLU A 112 18.95 -38.36 -33.11
CA GLU A 112 17.49 -38.56 -33.20
C GLU A 112 16.97 -39.59 -32.18
N LEU A 113 17.71 -40.68 -31.96
CA LEU A 113 17.37 -41.66 -30.91
C LEU A 113 17.44 -41.04 -29.52
N TRP A 114 18.43 -40.18 -29.28
CA TRP A 114 18.54 -39.45 -28.03
C TRP A 114 17.37 -38.47 -27.83
N ARG A 115 17.06 -37.64 -28.83
CA ARG A 115 15.92 -36.70 -28.81
C ARG A 115 14.58 -37.40 -28.57
N ALA A 116 14.41 -38.62 -29.09
CA ALA A 116 13.20 -39.42 -28.93
C ALA A 116 13.00 -40.02 -27.52
N GLY A 117 14.03 -39.99 -26.66
CA GLY A 117 13.95 -40.49 -25.28
C GLY A 117 15.15 -41.30 -24.81
N GLY A 118 16.35 -41.05 -25.35
CA GLY A 118 17.58 -41.69 -24.89
C GLY A 118 18.01 -41.25 -23.49
N GLY A 119 18.82 -42.08 -22.82
CA GLY A 119 19.31 -41.84 -21.46
C GLY A 119 20.82 -41.63 -21.37
N PHE A 120 21.30 -41.37 -20.15
CA PHE A 120 22.73 -41.24 -19.86
C PHE A 120 23.44 -42.59 -19.93
N LYS A 121 24.71 -42.59 -20.33
CA LYS A 121 25.65 -43.68 -20.08
C LYS A 121 26.19 -43.57 -18.66
N ARG A 122 26.63 -44.69 -18.10
CA ARG A 122 27.15 -44.75 -16.72
C ARG A 122 28.29 -43.75 -16.51
N GLU A 123 29.18 -43.63 -17.48
CA GLU A 123 30.35 -42.77 -17.44
C GLU A 123 30.06 -41.28 -17.65
N GLU A 124 28.82 -40.90 -18.01
CA GLU A 124 28.42 -39.51 -18.29
C GLU A 124 27.90 -38.76 -17.04
N VAL A 125 27.64 -39.49 -15.95
CA VAL A 125 27.04 -38.96 -14.71
C VAL A 125 28.01 -39.04 -13.54
N ASN A 126 27.91 -38.08 -12.62
CA ASN A 126 28.79 -38.03 -11.45
C ASN A 126 28.20 -38.73 -10.22
N ILE A 127 26.88 -38.91 -10.18
CA ILE A 127 26.15 -39.50 -9.04
C ILE A 127 25.41 -40.72 -9.57
N MET A 128 25.72 -41.91 -9.06
CA MET A 128 25.18 -43.17 -9.62
C MET A 128 24.18 -43.86 -8.69
N ARG A 129 24.19 -43.52 -7.39
CA ARG A 129 23.39 -44.20 -6.36
C ARG A 129 22.67 -43.21 -5.47
N ASN A 130 21.53 -43.61 -4.91
CA ASN A 130 20.73 -42.75 -4.04
C ASN A 130 21.46 -42.38 -2.73
N ASP A 131 22.28 -43.26 -2.17
CA ASP A 131 23.09 -42.98 -0.97
C ASP A 131 24.19 -41.92 -1.23
N GLN A 132 24.59 -41.74 -2.49
CA GLN A 132 25.50 -40.69 -2.93
C GLN A 132 24.78 -39.36 -3.23
N ALA A 133 23.45 -39.37 -3.33
CA ALA A 133 22.64 -38.19 -3.60
C ALA A 133 22.14 -37.49 -2.32
N GLU A 134 22.21 -38.18 -1.17
CA GLU A 134 21.93 -37.58 0.13
C GLU A 134 22.93 -36.44 0.42
N HIS A 135 22.41 -35.31 0.94
CA HIS A 135 23.21 -34.11 1.22
C HIS A 135 23.89 -33.48 -0.01
N VAL A 136 23.38 -33.72 -1.22
CA VAL A 136 23.89 -33.12 -2.46
C VAL A 136 23.00 -31.99 -2.95
N ILE A 137 23.64 -30.89 -3.37
CA ILE A 137 23.04 -29.85 -4.21
C ILE A 137 23.58 -30.05 -5.63
N GLY A 138 22.70 -30.35 -6.58
CA GLY A 138 23.11 -30.59 -7.96
C GLY A 138 23.38 -29.27 -8.70
N PHE A 139 24.43 -29.22 -9.50
CA PHE A 139 24.58 -28.22 -10.55
C PHE A 139 24.20 -28.86 -11.90
N ALA A 140 23.33 -28.19 -12.65
CA ALA A 140 23.12 -28.53 -14.05
C ALA A 140 24.35 -28.14 -14.88
N SER A 141 24.51 -28.75 -16.05
CA SER A 141 25.61 -28.45 -16.97
C SER A 141 25.75 -26.96 -17.29
N GLU A 142 26.92 -26.37 -17.02
CA GLU A 142 27.22 -24.94 -17.30
C GLU A 142 27.16 -24.57 -18.79
N TRP A 143 27.29 -25.56 -19.68
CA TRP A 143 27.31 -25.36 -21.13
C TRP A 143 25.93 -25.28 -21.78
N LEU A 144 24.85 -25.51 -21.02
CA LEU A 144 23.48 -25.43 -21.54
C LEU A 144 23.12 -24.01 -21.97
N GLU A 145 22.57 -23.84 -23.18
CA GLU A 145 22.18 -22.54 -23.75
C GLU A 145 20.68 -22.50 -24.07
N LEU A 146 19.83 -22.37 -23.04
CA LEU A 146 18.37 -22.27 -23.20
C LEU A 146 17.91 -20.96 -23.88
N ASP A 147 18.80 -19.97 -23.92
CA ASP A 147 18.67 -18.67 -24.57
C ASP A 147 19.52 -18.57 -25.86
N SER A 148 19.85 -19.71 -26.49
CA SER A 148 20.53 -19.68 -27.78
C SER A 148 19.63 -19.10 -28.88
N GLN A 149 20.21 -18.23 -29.71
CA GLN A 149 19.56 -17.72 -30.93
C GLN A 149 19.43 -18.83 -31.99
N ILE A 150 20.26 -19.87 -31.90
CA ILE A 150 20.19 -21.03 -32.79
C ILE A 150 19.13 -21.98 -32.23
N GLU A 151 18.00 -22.10 -32.95
CA GLU A 151 16.86 -22.90 -32.52
C GLU A 151 17.22 -24.35 -32.19
N GLY A 152 18.08 -24.99 -33.00
CA GLY A 152 18.53 -26.37 -32.75
C GLY A 152 19.32 -26.51 -31.45
N VAL A 153 20.26 -25.59 -31.17
CA VAL A 153 21.06 -25.59 -29.93
C VAL A 153 20.16 -25.40 -28.72
N ARG A 154 19.19 -24.48 -28.83
CA ARG A 154 18.23 -24.23 -27.77
C ARG A 154 17.35 -25.45 -27.50
N TYR A 155 16.78 -26.04 -28.55
CA TYR A 155 15.94 -27.23 -28.46
C TYR A 155 16.68 -28.42 -27.84
N ASP A 156 17.92 -28.66 -28.28
CA ASP A 156 18.76 -29.73 -27.74
C ASP A 156 19.22 -29.43 -26.30
N SER A 157 19.44 -28.17 -25.94
CA SER A 157 19.72 -27.78 -24.55
C SER A 157 18.50 -28.01 -23.65
N GLU A 158 17.27 -27.76 -24.14
CA GLU A 158 16.04 -28.08 -23.42
C GLU A 158 15.86 -29.60 -23.23
N ILE A 159 16.23 -30.43 -24.20
CA ILE A 159 16.17 -31.88 -24.03
C ILE A 159 17.22 -32.34 -23.00
N ALA A 160 18.44 -31.84 -23.08
CA ALA A 160 19.52 -32.18 -22.16
C ALA A 160 19.20 -31.76 -20.72
N LEU A 161 18.70 -30.54 -20.51
CA LEU A 161 18.30 -30.08 -19.18
C LEU A 161 17.15 -30.94 -18.63
N ARG A 162 16.17 -31.30 -19.46
CA ARG A 162 15.07 -32.19 -19.04
C ARG A 162 15.63 -33.51 -18.49
N GLN A 163 16.59 -34.08 -19.21
CA GLN A 163 17.20 -35.35 -18.86
C GLN A 163 18.00 -35.25 -17.55
N GLU A 164 18.77 -34.17 -17.36
CA GLU A 164 19.50 -33.92 -16.11
C GLU A 164 18.55 -33.77 -14.91
N LEU A 165 17.47 -33.00 -15.05
CA LEU A 165 16.49 -32.81 -13.98
C LEU A 165 15.69 -34.08 -13.66
N GLN A 166 15.34 -34.87 -14.68
CA GLN A 166 14.71 -36.18 -14.47
C GLN A 166 15.64 -37.14 -13.73
N TYR A 167 16.92 -37.15 -14.07
CA TYR A 167 17.91 -37.99 -13.39
C TYR A 167 18.16 -37.55 -11.95
N ALA A 168 18.26 -36.24 -11.71
CA ALA A 168 18.32 -35.68 -10.35
C ALA A 168 17.07 -36.05 -9.53
N SER A 169 15.89 -35.99 -10.15
CA SER A 169 14.62 -36.38 -9.53
C SER A 169 14.58 -37.87 -9.20
N TYR A 170 15.12 -38.73 -10.07
CA TYR A 170 15.24 -40.18 -9.84
C TYR A 170 16.13 -40.49 -8.63
N LEU A 171 17.25 -39.76 -8.48
CA LEU A 171 18.18 -39.90 -7.36
C LEU A 171 17.67 -39.26 -6.05
N GLY A 172 16.53 -38.55 -6.08
CA GLY A 172 15.99 -37.86 -4.92
C GLY A 172 16.67 -36.53 -4.58
N ILE A 173 17.42 -35.94 -5.52
CA ILE A 173 18.03 -34.62 -5.34
C ILE A 173 16.93 -33.56 -5.38
N SER A 174 16.81 -32.78 -4.29
CA SER A 174 15.72 -31.80 -4.14
C SER A 174 16.10 -30.38 -4.56
N ASN A 175 17.39 -30.05 -4.69
CA ASN A 175 17.85 -28.71 -5.05
C ASN A 175 18.83 -28.81 -6.22
N VAL A 176 18.52 -28.11 -7.31
CA VAL A 176 19.38 -28.03 -8.50
C VAL A 176 19.64 -26.58 -8.85
N ILE A 177 20.91 -26.22 -9.03
CA ILE A 177 21.33 -24.89 -9.48
C ILE A 177 21.49 -24.93 -11.01
N LEU A 178 20.82 -24.02 -11.70
CA LEU A 178 20.85 -23.85 -13.14
C LEU A 178 21.90 -22.80 -13.53
N PRO A 179 22.53 -22.93 -14.71
CA PRO A 179 23.49 -21.95 -15.20
C PRO A 179 22.84 -20.57 -15.44
N SER A 180 23.64 -19.51 -15.35
CA SER A 180 23.16 -18.16 -15.64
C SER A 180 22.70 -18.07 -17.10
N PRO A 181 21.61 -17.34 -17.40
CA PRO A 181 21.36 -16.90 -18.78
C PRO A 181 22.58 -16.14 -19.30
N ARG A 182 22.95 -16.39 -20.55
CA ARG A 182 24.14 -15.82 -21.20
C ARG A 182 23.81 -14.55 -21.98
N ARG A 183 22.56 -14.41 -22.44
CA ARG A 183 22.09 -13.37 -23.34
C ARG A 183 20.83 -12.72 -22.77
N GLY A 184 20.99 -11.53 -22.18
CA GLY A 184 19.89 -10.80 -21.52
C GLY A 184 18.68 -10.51 -22.44
N GLN A 185 18.90 -10.32 -23.75
CA GLN A 185 17.81 -10.07 -24.72
C GLN A 185 16.88 -11.28 -24.92
N GLU A 186 17.37 -12.50 -24.69
CA GLU A 186 16.64 -13.76 -24.93
C GLU A 186 16.21 -14.43 -23.61
N VAL A 187 16.29 -13.71 -22.48
CA VAL A 187 15.97 -14.24 -21.14
C VAL A 187 14.54 -14.80 -21.04
N THR A 188 13.59 -14.24 -21.78
CA THR A 188 12.19 -14.74 -21.82
C THR A 188 12.13 -16.18 -22.32
N THR A 189 13.01 -16.53 -23.27
CA THR A 189 13.09 -17.88 -23.84
C THR A 189 13.65 -18.87 -22.82
N TYR A 190 14.71 -18.46 -22.10
CA TYR A 190 15.25 -19.21 -20.95
C TYR A 190 14.15 -19.42 -19.88
N ALA A 191 13.41 -18.37 -19.54
CA ALA A 191 12.34 -18.42 -18.55
C ALA A 191 11.17 -19.34 -18.98
N ARG A 192 10.81 -19.34 -20.27
CA ARG A 192 9.80 -20.27 -20.82
C ARG A 192 10.24 -21.72 -20.63
N ALA A 193 11.50 -22.03 -20.96
CA ALA A 193 12.04 -23.38 -20.78
C ALA A 193 11.90 -23.83 -19.30
N ILE A 194 12.25 -22.96 -18.35
CA ILE A 194 12.06 -23.23 -16.92
C ILE A 194 10.59 -23.47 -16.56
N ASN A 195 9.69 -22.59 -17.01
CA ASN A 195 8.26 -22.71 -16.73
C ASN A 195 7.65 -24.01 -17.27
N ASP A 196 8.08 -24.44 -18.46
CA ASP A 196 7.67 -25.70 -19.07
C ASP A 196 8.09 -26.91 -18.19
N TYR A 197 9.25 -26.86 -17.54
CA TYR A 197 9.65 -27.90 -16.59
C TYR A 197 8.85 -27.88 -15.30
N LEU A 198 8.57 -26.69 -14.75
CA LEU A 198 7.79 -26.57 -13.51
C LEU A 198 6.39 -27.14 -13.68
N SER A 199 5.83 -27.02 -14.89
CA SER A 199 4.51 -27.54 -15.27
C SER A 199 4.52 -29.02 -15.67
N SER A 200 5.70 -29.62 -15.87
CA SER A 200 5.84 -31.01 -16.29
C SER A 200 5.66 -31.98 -15.13
N SER A 201 4.89 -33.05 -15.34
CA SER A 201 4.77 -34.17 -14.39
C SER A 201 6.02 -35.05 -14.31
N ALA A 202 7.00 -34.83 -15.20
CA ALA A 202 8.20 -35.65 -15.30
C ALA A 202 9.29 -35.29 -14.27
N VAL A 203 9.15 -34.18 -13.54
CA VAL A 203 10.07 -33.74 -12.50
C VAL A 203 9.34 -33.71 -11.16
N SER A 204 10.01 -34.13 -10.08
CA SER A 204 9.42 -34.12 -8.73
C SER A 204 8.81 -32.75 -8.41
N PRO A 205 7.55 -32.69 -7.93
CA PRO A 205 6.90 -31.45 -7.54
C PRO A 205 7.59 -30.77 -6.34
N TYR A 206 8.47 -31.49 -5.64
CA TYR A 206 9.23 -31.01 -4.49
C TYR A 206 10.64 -30.52 -4.85
N MET A 207 11.05 -30.63 -6.11
CA MET A 207 12.35 -30.12 -6.56
C MET A 207 12.31 -28.60 -6.68
N SER A 208 13.30 -27.96 -6.05
CA SER A 208 13.60 -26.53 -6.15
C SER A 208 14.72 -26.29 -7.17
N LEU A 209 14.53 -25.28 -8.00
CA LEU A 209 15.45 -24.82 -9.04
C LEU A 209 15.97 -23.43 -8.67
N SER A 210 17.26 -23.31 -8.48
CA SER A 210 17.91 -22.03 -8.20
C SER A 210 18.68 -21.56 -9.43
N ILE A 211 18.44 -20.34 -9.87
CA ILE A 211 19.11 -19.81 -11.07
C ILE A 211 20.35 -19.05 -10.60
N ARG A 212 21.52 -19.41 -11.14
CA ARG A 212 22.76 -18.68 -10.87
C ARG A 212 22.65 -17.28 -11.50
N ILE A 213 22.71 -16.23 -10.68
CA ILE A 213 22.64 -14.83 -11.14
C ILE A 213 23.81 -14.05 -10.52
N PRO A 214 24.65 -13.35 -11.31
CA PRO A 214 25.66 -12.44 -10.77
C PRO A 214 25.04 -11.28 -9.99
N VAL A 215 25.67 -10.88 -8.88
CA VAL A 215 25.17 -9.75 -8.06
C VAL A 215 25.14 -8.42 -8.81
N CYS A 216 26.05 -8.23 -9.75
CA CYS A 216 26.14 -7.06 -10.63
C CYS A 216 26.70 -7.48 -12.00
N ASP A 217 26.57 -6.58 -12.97
CA ASP A 217 27.08 -6.80 -14.33
C ASP A 217 28.61 -7.01 -14.32
N ILE A 218 29.07 -8.03 -15.04
CA ILE A 218 30.51 -8.28 -15.23
C ILE A 218 30.96 -7.41 -16.42
N PRO A 219 31.99 -6.56 -16.29
CA PRO A 219 32.53 -5.82 -17.42
C PRO A 219 32.99 -6.79 -18.52
N PRO A 220 32.72 -6.54 -19.80
CA PRO A 220 33.23 -7.39 -20.87
C PRO A 220 34.77 -7.48 -20.81
N GLU A 221 35.32 -8.67 -21.06
CA GLU A 221 36.75 -9.00 -20.92
C GLU A 221 37.68 -8.20 -21.84
N ASP A 222 37.14 -7.53 -22.86
CA ASP A 222 37.88 -6.61 -23.71
C ASP A 222 38.10 -5.30 -22.95
N GLY A 223 39.33 -5.04 -22.52
CA GLY A 223 39.81 -3.84 -21.82
C GLY A 223 39.65 -2.50 -22.56
N ALA A 224 38.58 -2.31 -23.33
CA ALA A 224 38.06 -1.02 -23.69
C ALA A 224 37.50 -0.36 -22.41
N ALA A 225 38.31 0.49 -21.79
CA ALA A 225 37.85 1.47 -20.81
C ALA A 225 36.49 2.02 -21.28
N ALA A 226 35.48 1.93 -20.42
CA ALA A 226 34.12 2.42 -20.66
C ALA A 226 34.16 3.84 -21.21
N LYS A 227 34.22 3.96 -22.54
CA LYS A 227 34.12 5.22 -23.26
C LYS A 227 32.65 5.55 -23.31
N GLY A 228 32.20 6.28 -22.30
CA GLY A 228 30.82 6.75 -22.17
C GLY A 228 30.18 6.47 -20.82
N ALA A 229 30.94 6.50 -19.71
CA ALA A 229 30.34 6.70 -18.38
C ALA A 229 29.99 8.19 -18.18
N ASN A 230 29.13 8.72 -19.05
CA ASN A 230 28.46 10.01 -18.85
C ASN A 230 26.94 9.72 -18.79
N ASP A 231 26.34 10.05 -17.65
CA ASP A 231 24.96 10.49 -17.47
C ASP A 231 23.77 9.55 -17.72
N HIS A 232 23.95 8.22 -17.69
CA HIS A 232 22.83 7.27 -17.63
C HIS A 232 22.92 6.40 -16.36
N GLU A 233 22.64 7.02 -15.21
CA GLU A 233 22.60 6.41 -13.86
C GLU A 233 21.25 5.70 -13.54
N ASP A 234 20.38 5.44 -14.53
CA ASP A 234 18.92 5.32 -14.27
C ASP A 234 18.22 3.96 -14.55
N GLU A 235 18.92 2.88 -14.92
CA GLU A 235 18.25 1.59 -15.18
C GLU A 235 18.52 0.52 -14.11
N LEU A 236 17.50 -0.30 -13.81
CA LEU A 236 17.66 -1.49 -12.98
C LEU A 236 18.88 -2.31 -13.46
N SER A 237 19.80 -2.71 -12.57
CA SER A 237 20.93 -3.61 -12.89
C SER A 237 20.47 -4.73 -13.81
N ALA A 238 21.16 -4.95 -14.93
CA ALA A 238 20.69 -5.90 -15.95
C ALA A 238 20.56 -7.31 -15.35
N THR A 239 21.41 -7.67 -14.39
CA THR A 239 21.29 -8.90 -13.58
C THR A 239 19.98 -9.03 -12.79
N TRP A 240 19.50 -7.95 -12.14
CA TRP A 240 18.24 -7.99 -11.41
C TRP A 240 17.05 -7.99 -12.37
N GLN A 241 17.11 -7.25 -13.49
CA GLN A 241 16.08 -7.30 -14.54
C GLN A 241 15.95 -8.70 -15.13
N MET A 242 17.07 -9.39 -15.35
CA MET A 242 17.12 -10.77 -15.81
C MET A 242 16.37 -11.69 -14.84
N TRP A 243 16.69 -11.61 -13.54
CA TRP A 243 15.95 -12.35 -12.50
C TRP A 243 14.45 -12.00 -12.49
N ASN A 244 14.13 -10.70 -12.54
CA ASN A 244 12.76 -10.20 -12.51
C ASN A 244 11.93 -10.75 -13.69
N THR A 245 12.50 -10.78 -14.90
CA THR A 245 11.83 -11.36 -16.07
C THR A 245 11.57 -12.84 -15.87
N ILE A 246 12.55 -13.60 -15.36
CA ILE A 246 12.39 -15.05 -15.17
C ILE A 246 11.28 -15.36 -14.16
N ARG A 247 11.28 -14.70 -12.99
CA ARG A 247 10.24 -14.94 -11.98
C ARG A 247 8.84 -14.52 -12.47
N MET A 248 8.73 -13.46 -13.27
CA MET A 248 7.45 -13.01 -13.81
C MET A 248 6.88 -14.02 -14.82
N VAL A 249 7.72 -14.63 -15.66
CA VAL A 249 7.31 -15.65 -16.63
C VAL A 249 6.98 -16.99 -15.96
N CYS A 250 7.75 -17.41 -14.95
CA CYS A 250 7.47 -18.63 -14.19
C CYS A 250 6.24 -18.50 -13.29
N GLY A 251 5.78 -17.26 -13.06
CA GLY A 251 4.68 -16.95 -12.18
C GLY A 251 4.99 -17.18 -10.70
N PRO A 252 3.98 -17.04 -9.84
CA PRO A 252 4.12 -17.13 -8.39
C PRO A 252 4.38 -18.58 -7.94
N THR A 253 5.66 -18.94 -7.84
CA THR A 253 6.16 -20.25 -7.43
C THR A 253 7.30 -20.12 -6.43
N GLN A 254 7.26 -20.92 -5.36
CA GLN A 254 8.36 -21.03 -4.39
C GLN A 254 9.46 -22.00 -4.85
N ARG A 255 9.22 -22.73 -5.95
CA ARG A 255 10.18 -23.70 -6.50
C ARG A 255 11.32 -23.04 -7.25
N VAL A 256 11.18 -21.76 -7.63
CA VAL A 256 12.23 -20.99 -8.29
C VAL A 256 12.83 -20.00 -7.30
N SER A 257 14.14 -19.95 -7.26
CA SER A 257 14.90 -19.08 -6.35
C SER A 257 16.19 -18.59 -7.01
N VAL A 258 16.90 -17.69 -6.33
CA VAL A 258 18.18 -17.16 -6.79
C VAL A 258 19.33 -17.91 -6.11
N ALA A 259 20.31 -18.33 -6.92
CA ALA A 259 21.66 -18.62 -6.47
C ALA A 259 22.54 -17.41 -6.78
N LEU A 260 22.71 -16.51 -5.82
CA LEU A 260 23.39 -15.23 -6.03
C LEU A 260 24.90 -15.46 -6.06
N ASP A 261 25.51 -15.12 -7.19
CA ASP A 261 26.93 -15.26 -7.41
C ASP A 261 27.67 -13.98 -7.00
N LEU A 262 28.49 -14.12 -5.95
CA LEU A 262 29.23 -13.03 -5.32
C LEU A 262 30.71 -13.01 -5.75
N THR A 263 31.05 -13.66 -6.87
CA THR A 263 32.42 -13.66 -7.42
C THR A 263 32.87 -12.26 -7.84
N ALA A 264 31.97 -11.44 -8.38
CA ALA A 264 32.23 -10.07 -8.75
C ALA A 264 32.29 -9.13 -7.52
N ALA A 265 33.04 -8.03 -7.64
CA ALA A 265 33.08 -7.00 -6.60
C ALA A 265 31.70 -6.36 -6.42
N LEU A 266 31.26 -6.19 -5.18
CA LEU A 266 29.95 -5.58 -4.91
C LEU A 266 29.91 -4.12 -5.39
N PRO A 267 28.80 -3.68 -6.02
CA PRO A 267 28.62 -2.29 -6.37
C PRO A 267 28.57 -1.43 -5.10
N ALA A 268 29.16 -0.23 -5.16
CA ALA A 268 29.16 0.71 -4.05
C ALA A 268 27.77 1.34 -3.78
N LEU A 269 26.84 1.23 -4.74
CA LEU A 269 25.49 1.77 -4.65
C LEU A 269 24.60 0.91 -3.73
N PRO A 270 24.19 1.41 -2.55
CA PRO A 270 23.42 0.64 -1.59
C PRO A 270 22.07 0.15 -2.15
N GLY A 271 21.43 0.95 -3.02
CA GLY A 271 20.15 0.61 -3.64
C GLY A 271 20.16 -0.62 -4.53
N VAL A 272 21.30 -0.96 -5.14
CA VAL A 272 21.41 -2.17 -5.98
C VAL A 272 21.45 -3.42 -5.10
N LEU A 273 22.17 -3.34 -3.98
CA LEU A 273 22.29 -4.45 -3.02
C LEU A 273 20.98 -4.68 -2.26
N ALA A 274 20.29 -3.60 -1.84
CA ALA A 274 19.06 -3.68 -1.08
C ALA A 274 17.90 -4.36 -1.82
N ARG A 275 17.94 -4.44 -3.16
CA ARG A 275 16.91 -5.19 -3.92
C ARG A 275 16.95 -6.68 -3.61
N TRP A 276 18.15 -7.25 -3.50
CA TRP A 276 18.35 -8.67 -3.25
C TRP A 276 17.83 -9.11 -1.87
N SER A 277 17.67 -8.19 -0.91
CA SER A 277 17.09 -8.54 0.41
C SER A 277 15.59 -8.83 0.37
N ALA A 278 14.89 -8.35 -0.67
CA ALA A 278 13.46 -8.61 -0.90
C ALA A 278 13.20 -9.86 -1.77
N GLU A 279 14.25 -10.40 -2.40
CA GLU A 279 14.16 -11.52 -3.33
C GLU A 279 14.35 -12.88 -2.63
N HIS A 280 13.85 -13.94 -3.25
CA HIS A 280 14.01 -15.31 -2.75
C HIS A 280 15.42 -15.86 -3.06
N VAL A 281 16.41 -15.39 -2.31
CA VAL A 281 17.81 -15.84 -2.42
C VAL A 281 18.02 -17.08 -1.57
N GLN A 282 18.13 -18.24 -2.22
CA GLN A 282 18.29 -19.53 -1.54
C GLN A 282 19.75 -19.97 -1.43
N HIS A 283 20.61 -19.55 -2.37
CA HIS A 283 22.04 -19.89 -2.34
C HIS A 283 22.90 -18.63 -2.53
N LEU A 284 24.04 -18.59 -1.84
CA LEU A 284 25.09 -17.58 -2.00
C LEU A 284 26.39 -18.28 -2.38
N ILE A 285 26.95 -17.95 -3.53
CA ILE A 285 28.21 -18.53 -4.02
C ILE A 285 29.36 -17.58 -3.64
N LEU A 286 30.28 -18.09 -2.83
CA LEU A 286 31.40 -17.34 -2.24
C LEU A 286 32.72 -18.06 -2.53
N PRO A 287 33.40 -17.74 -3.65
CA PRO A 287 34.73 -18.24 -3.91
C PRO A 287 35.77 -17.69 -2.92
N ALA A 288 36.86 -18.43 -2.70
CA ALA A 288 37.97 -17.99 -1.86
C ALA A 288 38.60 -16.65 -2.31
N THR A 289 38.46 -16.29 -3.59
CA THR A 289 38.91 -14.99 -4.15
C THR A 289 38.13 -13.78 -3.62
N THR A 290 36.95 -13.99 -3.05
CA THR A 290 36.13 -12.91 -2.43
C THR A 290 36.65 -12.48 -1.06
N PHE A 291 37.54 -13.29 -0.47
CA PHE A 291 38.13 -13.03 0.83
C PHE A 291 39.46 -12.27 0.67
N ILE A 292 39.76 -11.45 1.67
CA ILE A 292 41.01 -10.74 1.84
C ILE A 292 41.71 -11.24 3.10
N PRO A 293 43.05 -11.25 3.16
CA PRO A 293 43.77 -11.61 4.37
C PRO A 293 43.66 -10.48 5.42
N ASN A 294 43.42 -10.85 6.68
CA ASN A 294 43.59 -9.92 7.79
C ASN A 294 45.08 -9.74 8.17
N ALA A 295 45.37 -8.89 9.15
CA ALA A 295 46.74 -8.65 9.63
C ALA A 295 47.48 -9.91 10.13
N LYS A 296 46.74 -10.96 10.50
CA LYS A 296 47.27 -12.26 10.92
C LYS A 296 47.25 -13.30 9.78
N GLY A 297 46.92 -12.94 8.55
CA GLY A 297 46.90 -13.83 7.40
C GLY A 297 45.69 -14.79 7.29
N TYR A 298 44.66 -14.63 8.11
CA TYR A 298 43.41 -15.41 8.01
C TYR A 298 42.44 -14.78 7.00
N PRO A 299 41.62 -15.58 6.28
CA PRO A 299 40.62 -15.07 5.35
C PRO A 299 39.50 -14.30 6.08
N VAL A 300 39.22 -13.09 5.63
CA VAL A 300 38.10 -12.24 6.08
C VAL A 300 37.42 -11.58 4.87
N LEU A 301 36.19 -11.10 5.01
CA LEU A 301 35.47 -10.43 3.93
C LEU A 301 35.60 -8.90 4.02
N PRO A 302 35.58 -8.16 2.89
CA PRO A 302 35.50 -6.70 2.90
C PRO A 302 34.27 -6.18 3.66
N LYS A 303 34.35 -4.95 4.22
CA LYS A 303 33.28 -4.39 5.07
C LYS A 303 31.91 -4.30 4.39
N LEU A 304 31.88 -3.91 3.11
CA LEU A 304 30.65 -3.86 2.31
C LEU A 304 30.00 -5.25 2.19
N MET A 305 30.80 -6.29 1.91
CA MET A 305 30.34 -7.68 1.87
C MET A 305 29.88 -8.19 3.24
N GLN A 306 30.57 -7.81 4.32
CA GLN A 306 30.11 -8.14 5.68
C GLN A 306 28.72 -7.58 5.96
N GLY A 307 28.46 -6.31 5.59
CA GLY A 307 27.13 -5.70 5.74
C GLY A 307 26.07 -6.44 4.93
N PHE A 308 26.34 -6.63 3.63
CA PHE A 308 25.41 -7.30 2.72
C PHE A 308 25.05 -8.73 3.15
N LEU A 309 26.03 -9.53 3.58
CA LEU A 309 25.77 -10.88 4.08
C LEU A 309 24.97 -10.87 5.40
N ARG A 310 25.22 -9.92 6.30
CA ARG A 310 24.44 -9.79 7.54
C ARG A 310 22.97 -9.54 7.26
N ASP A 311 22.67 -8.74 6.25
CA ASP A 311 21.29 -8.47 5.83
C ASP A 311 20.62 -9.71 5.21
N LEU A 312 21.38 -10.58 4.55
CA LEU A 312 20.86 -11.81 3.94
C LEU A 312 20.80 -13.01 4.88
N PHE A 313 21.60 -13.07 5.96
CA PHE A 313 21.57 -14.20 6.89
C PHE A 313 20.22 -14.41 7.56
N LYS A 314 19.41 -13.35 7.70
CA LYS A 314 18.04 -13.46 8.19
C LYS A 314 17.18 -14.41 7.34
N ASN A 315 17.48 -14.54 6.05
CA ASN A 315 16.81 -15.44 5.10
C ASN A 315 17.39 -16.87 5.10
N ARG A 316 18.44 -17.15 5.89
CA ARG A 316 19.07 -18.47 6.06
C ARG A 316 19.49 -19.14 4.73
N PRO A 317 20.23 -18.43 3.84
CA PRO A 317 20.65 -19.01 2.56
C PRO A 317 21.64 -20.16 2.75
N ASN A 318 21.77 -21.04 1.74
CA ASN A 318 22.86 -22.00 1.64
C ASN A 318 24.13 -21.28 1.17
N LEU A 319 25.22 -21.37 1.94
CA LEU A 319 26.50 -20.74 1.65
C LEU A 319 27.41 -21.73 0.93
N ILE A 320 27.63 -21.54 -0.36
CA ILE A 320 28.48 -22.38 -1.19
C ILE A 320 29.89 -21.78 -1.23
N LEU A 321 30.83 -22.41 -0.53
CA LEU A 321 32.23 -22.00 -0.50
C LEU A 321 33.00 -22.78 -1.57
N SER A 322 33.63 -22.05 -2.50
CA SER A 322 34.41 -22.64 -3.60
C SER A 322 35.87 -22.19 -3.56
N LYS A 323 36.77 -22.96 -4.18
CA LYS A 323 38.21 -22.66 -4.27
C LYS A 323 38.94 -22.48 -2.91
N THR A 324 38.38 -22.98 -1.81
CA THR A 324 38.93 -22.84 -0.45
C THR A 324 40.28 -23.54 -0.27
N GLN A 325 40.56 -24.56 -1.09
CA GLN A 325 41.82 -25.32 -1.11
C GLN A 325 42.90 -24.72 -2.01
N ALA A 326 42.61 -23.64 -2.75
CA ALA A 326 43.57 -23.03 -3.67
C ALA A 326 44.76 -22.33 -2.97
N GLY A 327 44.83 -22.36 -1.63
CA GLY A 327 45.98 -21.83 -0.89
C GLY A 327 46.14 -20.31 -0.93
N LEU A 328 45.09 -19.56 -1.31
CA LEU A 328 45.13 -18.10 -1.47
C LEU A 328 45.41 -17.32 -0.16
N HIS A 329 45.23 -17.97 1.00
CA HIS A 329 45.43 -17.36 2.31
C HIS A 329 46.44 -18.19 3.12
N ASN A 330 47.43 -17.51 3.71
CA ASN A 330 48.60 -18.16 4.31
C ASN A 330 48.33 -18.91 5.62
N LEU A 331 47.21 -18.62 6.31
CA LEU A 331 46.89 -19.20 7.62
C LEU A 331 45.41 -19.63 7.69
N GLY A 332 45.15 -20.73 8.40
CA GLY A 332 43.81 -21.24 8.72
C GLY A 332 43.27 -22.39 7.85
N GLY A 333 43.85 -22.61 6.66
CA GLY A 333 43.43 -23.68 5.74
C GLY A 333 41.98 -23.53 5.24
N GLU A 334 41.44 -24.59 4.64
CA GLU A 334 40.08 -24.60 4.06
C GLU A 334 38.99 -24.28 5.09
N LEU A 335 39.11 -24.79 6.32
CA LEU A 335 38.07 -24.62 7.34
C LEU A 335 37.94 -23.18 7.83
N ALA A 336 38.96 -22.34 7.65
CA ALA A 336 38.94 -20.96 8.12
C ALA A 336 37.87 -20.11 7.44
N TYR A 337 37.59 -20.36 6.15
CA TYR A 337 36.54 -19.65 5.42
C TYR A 337 35.16 -19.92 6.04
N ALA A 338 34.80 -21.19 6.23
CA ALA A 338 33.55 -21.59 6.86
C ALA A 338 33.45 -21.10 8.31
N GLN A 339 34.54 -21.18 9.09
CA GLN A 339 34.58 -20.66 10.46
C GLN A 339 34.36 -19.15 10.52
N TYR A 340 34.98 -18.39 9.62
CA TYR A 340 34.82 -16.93 9.56
C TYR A 340 33.40 -16.53 9.18
N VAL A 341 32.81 -17.15 8.15
CA VAL A 341 31.43 -16.84 7.75
C VAL A 341 30.42 -17.26 8.82
N ARG A 342 30.64 -18.39 9.52
CA ARG A 342 29.86 -18.76 10.73
C ARG A 342 29.97 -17.73 11.84
N HIS A 343 31.16 -17.18 12.06
CA HIS A 343 31.36 -16.12 13.04
C HIS A 343 30.60 -14.85 12.65
N LEU A 344 30.62 -14.47 11.37
CA LEU A 344 29.81 -13.39 10.81
C LEU A 344 28.31 -13.62 11.02
N GLU A 345 27.81 -14.81 10.69
CA GLU A 345 26.41 -15.16 10.85
C GLU A 345 25.96 -15.13 12.32
N LYS A 346 26.74 -15.75 13.22
CA LYS A 346 26.44 -15.76 14.66
C LYS A 346 26.50 -14.38 15.30
N SER A 347 27.35 -13.51 14.78
CA SER A 347 27.48 -12.13 15.27
C SER A 347 26.54 -11.15 14.55
N SER A 348 25.67 -11.62 13.64
CA SER A 348 24.73 -10.72 12.96
C SER A 348 23.69 -10.20 13.96
N PRO A 349 23.34 -8.90 13.93
CA PRO A 349 22.38 -8.32 14.86
C PRO A 349 21.07 -9.11 14.92
N PHE A 350 20.54 -9.49 13.75
CA PHE A 350 19.33 -10.31 13.65
C PHE A 350 19.45 -11.65 14.37
N ASN A 351 20.52 -12.42 14.15
CA ASN A 351 20.65 -13.73 14.79
C ASN A 351 20.91 -13.61 16.30
N VAL A 352 21.65 -12.59 16.72
CA VAL A 352 21.86 -12.30 18.16
C VAL A 352 20.54 -11.98 18.84
N ALA A 353 19.71 -11.12 18.23
CA ALA A 353 18.38 -10.80 18.75
C ALA A 353 17.50 -12.07 18.77
N ARG A 354 17.40 -12.76 17.63
CA ARG A 354 16.62 -13.99 17.48
C ARG A 354 16.98 -15.02 18.54
N ASP A 355 18.27 -15.25 18.79
CA ASP A 355 18.80 -16.26 19.71
C ASP A 355 18.95 -15.76 21.16
N SER A 356 18.38 -14.60 21.49
CA SER A 356 18.31 -14.07 22.84
C SER A 356 17.70 -15.09 23.81
N ALA A 357 18.40 -15.34 24.92
CA ALA A 357 18.03 -16.38 25.88
C ALA A 357 16.83 -15.99 26.74
N ASP A 358 16.55 -14.69 26.88
CA ASP A 358 15.38 -14.17 27.59
C ASP A 358 14.10 -14.23 26.75
N GLY A 359 14.22 -14.38 25.42
CA GLY A 359 13.09 -14.42 24.49
C GLY A 359 12.35 -13.08 24.39
N LEU A 360 12.97 -11.98 24.82
CA LEU A 360 12.33 -10.67 24.93
C LEU A 360 12.56 -9.79 23.70
N THR A 361 13.12 -10.32 22.61
CA THR A 361 13.24 -9.58 21.34
C THR A 361 12.11 -9.93 20.39
N VAL A 362 11.81 -9.03 19.45
CA VAL A 362 10.80 -9.25 18.41
C VAL A 362 11.17 -10.46 17.57
N GLU A 363 12.45 -10.61 17.22
CA GLU A 363 12.96 -11.73 16.43
C GLU A 363 12.88 -13.07 17.14
N SER A 364 13.09 -13.10 18.46
CA SER A 364 12.94 -14.33 19.25
C SER A 364 11.47 -14.73 19.41
N PHE A 365 10.59 -13.74 19.59
CA PHE A 365 9.16 -13.95 19.82
C PHE A 365 8.42 -14.31 18.52
N GLY A 366 8.75 -13.63 17.42
CA GLY A 366 8.12 -13.79 16.11
C GLY A 366 8.63 -14.96 15.28
N ARG A 367 9.39 -15.89 15.85
CA ARG A 367 9.86 -17.09 15.13
C ARG A 367 8.69 -17.86 14.55
N GLY A 368 8.71 -18.08 13.24
CA GLY A 368 7.65 -18.75 12.48
C GLY A 368 6.61 -17.80 11.89
N TYR A 369 6.66 -16.51 12.21
CA TYR A 369 5.77 -15.47 11.66
C TYR A 369 6.45 -14.62 10.58
N GLU A 370 7.72 -14.88 10.26
CA GLU A 370 8.47 -14.14 9.23
C GLU A 370 7.77 -14.25 7.86
N ASP A 371 7.36 -13.11 7.30
CA ASP A 371 6.57 -13.01 6.07
C ASP A 371 5.24 -13.83 6.08
N TYR A 372 4.65 -14.06 7.26
CA TYR A 372 3.37 -14.75 7.39
C TYR A 372 2.19 -13.76 7.46
N LEU A 373 1.32 -13.78 6.45
CA LEU A 373 0.15 -12.90 6.35
C LEU A 373 -0.93 -13.30 7.36
N GLN A 374 -1.33 -12.36 8.21
CA GLN A 374 -2.40 -12.54 9.19
C GLN A 374 -3.48 -11.48 9.00
N ALA A 375 -4.75 -11.88 9.13
CA ALA A 375 -5.82 -10.90 9.19
C ALA A 375 -5.65 -10.03 10.46
N PRO A 376 -5.78 -8.70 10.36
CA PRO A 376 -5.81 -7.83 11.53
C PRO A 376 -6.93 -8.25 12.48
N LEU A 377 -6.68 -8.18 13.78
CA LEU A 377 -7.71 -8.48 14.77
C LEU A 377 -8.84 -7.44 14.71
N GLN A 378 -10.04 -7.83 15.13
CA GLN A 378 -11.21 -6.96 15.22
C GLN A 378 -11.89 -7.06 16.60
N PRO A 379 -11.25 -6.64 17.70
CA PRO A 379 -11.73 -6.92 19.06
C PRO A 379 -13.08 -6.24 19.39
N LEU A 380 -13.45 -5.19 18.66
CA LEU A 380 -14.77 -4.58 18.77
C LEU A 380 -15.87 -5.49 18.22
N MET A 381 -15.62 -6.12 17.07
CA MET A 381 -16.56 -7.00 16.37
C MET A 381 -16.57 -8.40 17.00
N ASP A 382 -15.39 -8.97 17.26
CA ASP A 382 -15.21 -10.35 17.72
C ASP A 382 -14.82 -10.42 19.19
N ASN A 383 -15.25 -11.49 19.87
CA ASN A 383 -14.76 -11.80 21.20
C ASN A 383 -13.47 -12.63 21.09
N LEU A 384 -12.35 -12.03 21.49
CA LEU A 384 -11.05 -12.69 21.43
C LEU A 384 -10.97 -13.94 22.33
N ALA A 385 -10.22 -14.93 21.85
CA ALA A 385 -9.94 -16.16 22.60
C ALA A 385 -8.91 -15.92 23.71
N SER A 386 -8.92 -16.77 24.75
CA SER A 386 -8.00 -16.66 25.90
C SER A 386 -6.52 -16.68 25.50
N MET A 387 -6.15 -17.49 24.50
CA MET A 387 -4.77 -17.57 23.99
C MET A 387 -4.31 -16.25 23.35
N THR A 388 -5.21 -15.50 22.71
CA THR A 388 -4.89 -14.18 22.14
C THR A 388 -4.53 -13.19 23.25
N TYR A 389 -5.30 -13.14 24.34
CA TYR A 389 -4.96 -12.32 25.50
C TYR A 389 -3.63 -12.76 26.15
N GLU A 390 -3.37 -14.06 26.21
CA GLU A 390 -2.10 -14.57 26.75
C GLU A 390 -0.89 -14.11 25.91
N VAL A 391 -1.02 -14.04 24.58
CA VAL A 391 0.02 -13.48 23.71
C VAL A 391 0.22 -11.99 23.99
N PHE A 392 -0.84 -11.20 24.15
CA PHE A 392 -0.73 -9.79 24.52
C PHE A 392 -0.01 -9.58 25.85
N GLU A 393 -0.30 -10.43 26.83
CA GLU A 393 0.22 -10.35 28.19
C GLU A 393 1.72 -10.70 28.30
N LYS A 394 2.30 -11.30 27.25
CA LYS A 394 3.74 -11.60 27.19
C LYS A 394 4.62 -10.39 26.91
N ASP A 395 4.05 -9.23 26.55
CA ASP A 395 4.82 -8.01 26.29
C ASP A 395 5.02 -7.17 27.56
N PRO A 396 6.20 -7.21 28.21
CA PRO A 396 6.44 -6.44 29.42
C PRO A 396 6.61 -4.94 29.16
N VAL A 397 6.99 -4.53 27.94
CA VAL A 397 7.32 -3.15 27.59
C VAL A 397 6.04 -2.34 27.49
N LYS A 398 5.05 -2.85 26.76
CA LYS A 398 3.72 -2.23 26.65
C LYS A 398 3.15 -1.88 28.02
N TYR A 399 3.05 -2.87 28.91
CA TYR A 399 2.42 -2.68 30.21
C TYR A 399 3.24 -1.78 31.15
N ARG A 400 4.58 -1.78 31.04
CA ARG A 400 5.44 -0.85 31.79
C ARG A 400 5.23 0.60 31.33
N GLN A 401 5.09 0.83 30.03
CA GLN A 401 4.81 2.17 29.50
C GLN A 401 3.43 2.67 29.96
N TYR A 402 2.40 1.80 29.94
CA TYR A 402 1.08 2.15 30.49
C TYR A 402 1.13 2.44 32.00
N GLU A 403 1.82 1.63 32.79
CA GLU A 403 2.03 1.89 34.23
C GLU A 403 2.71 3.24 34.45
N GLN A 404 3.76 3.54 33.68
CA GLN A 404 4.51 4.78 33.77
C GLN A 404 3.68 6.00 33.35
N ALA A 405 2.84 5.88 32.33
CA ALA A 405 1.93 6.93 31.89
C ALA A 405 0.88 7.25 32.97
N VAL A 406 0.21 6.23 33.52
CA VAL A 406 -0.77 6.39 34.61
C VAL A 406 -0.11 6.97 35.87
N TYR A 407 1.09 6.49 36.22
CA TYR A 407 1.86 7.02 37.35
C TYR A 407 2.13 8.52 37.20
N ARG A 408 2.57 8.97 36.02
CA ARG A 408 2.81 10.40 35.77
C ARG A 408 1.53 11.22 35.81
N ALA A 409 0.45 10.73 35.18
CA ALA A 409 -0.85 11.40 35.23
C ALA A 409 -1.39 11.55 36.66
N LEU A 410 -1.17 10.56 37.53
CA LEU A 410 -1.52 10.63 38.96
C LEU A 410 -0.70 11.66 39.75
N LEU A 411 0.57 11.85 39.40
CA LEU A 411 1.41 12.85 40.06
C LEU A 411 0.98 14.28 39.74
N ASP A 412 0.49 14.51 38.52
CA ASP A 412 0.00 15.82 38.07
C ASP A 412 -1.36 16.20 38.68
N ARG A 413 -2.06 15.25 39.31
CA ARG A 413 -3.30 15.54 40.04
C ARG A 413 -3.03 16.07 41.47
N PRO A 414 -3.95 16.87 42.04
CA PRO A 414 -3.81 17.40 43.39
C PRO A 414 -3.57 16.29 44.44
N PRO A 415 -2.60 16.43 45.35
CA PRO A 415 -2.20 15.35 46.26
C PRO A 415 -3.29 14.74 47.14
N ASP A 416 -4.24 15.56 47.57
CA ASP A 416 -5.32 15.16 48.48
C ASP A 416 -6.59 14.70 47.75
N SER A 417 -6.61 14.76 46.41
CA SER A 417 -7.76 14.34 45.62
C SER A 417 -7.84 12.82 45.48
N ILE A 418 -9.05 12.26 45.52
CA ILE A 418 -9.30 10.88 45.11
C ILE A 418 -9.49 10.92 43.59
N THR A 419 -8.62 10.23 42.87
CA THR A 419 -8.65 10.18 41.39
C THR A 419 -9.48 9.00 40.92
N THR A 420 -10.50 9.23 40.11
CA THR A 420 -11.28 8.14 39.50
C THR A 420 -10.68 7.75 38.16
N ILE A 421 -10.22 6.50 38.03
CA ILE A 421 -9.61 5.94 36.82
C ILE A 421 -10.60 4.95 36.19
N CYS A 422 -10.77 4.98 34.86
CA CYS A 422 -11.49 3.95 34.12
C CYS A 422 -10.55 3.25 33.13
N VAL A 423 -10.45 1.93 33.22
CA VAL A 423 -9.83 1.09 32.19
C VAL A 423 -10.93 0.59 31.26
N ALA A 424 -10.98 1.11 30.04
CA ALA A 424 -11.99 0.78 29.03
C ALA A 424 -11.43 -0.24 28.02
N GLY A 425 -12.04 -1.44 27.99
CA GLY A 425 -11.46 -2.59 27.29
C GLY A 425 -10.44 -3.32 28.17
N ALA A 426 -10.86 -3.73 29.37
CA ALA A 426 -9.94 -4.25 30.40
C ALA A 426 -9.31 -5.62 30.06
N GLY A 427 -9.85 -6.38 29.10
CA GLY A 427 -9.41 -7.73 28.76
C GLY A 427 -9.43 -8.64 29.98
N ARG A 428 -8.31 -9.34 30.23
CA ARG A 428 -8.11 -10.15 31.45
C ARG A 428 -7.51 -9.35 32.62
N GLY A 429 -7.44 -8.03 32.50
CA GLY A 429 -7.02 -7.10 33.57
C GLY A 429 -5.52 -6.77 33.73
N PRO A 430 -4.61 -6.96 32.76
CA PRO A 430 -3.21 -6.54 32.95
C PRO A 430 -3.10 -5.02 33.15
N ILE A 431 -3.82 -4.20 32.38
CA ILE A 431 -3.81 -2.74 32.55
C ILE A 431 -4.42 -2.32 33.89
N VAL A 432 -5.48 -3.00 34.34
CA VAL A 432 -6.04 -2.76 35.69
C VAL A 432 -4.98 -3.00 36.76
N SER A 433 -4.23 -4.10 36.63
CA SER A 433 -3.12 -4.42 37.54
C SER A 433 -2.00 -3.35 37.49
N ASN A 434 -1.71 -2.80 36.30
CA ASN A 434 -0.75 -1.70 36.14
C ASN A 434 -1.25 -0.41 36.81
N CYS A 435 -2.53 -0.08 36.67
CA CYS A 435 -3.13 1.07 37.34
C CYS A 435 -3.04 0.94 38.86
N ILE A 436 -3.31 -0.25 39.42
CA ILE A 436 -3.14 -0.53 40.86
C ILE A 436 -1.69 -0.25 41.29
N ARG A 437 -0.70 -0.78 40.56
CA ARG A 437 0.72 -0.53 40.87
C ARG A 437 1.11 0.93 40.74
N ALA A 438 0.59 1.65 39.75
CA ALA A 438 0.82 3.08 39.58
C ALA A 438 0.23 3.90 40.75
N VAL A 439 -0.94 3.52 41.25
CA VAL A 439 -1.58 4.12 42.44
C VAL A 439 -0.72 3.88 43.69
N GLU A 440 -0.31 2.64 43.93
CA GLU A 440 0.56 2.27 45.06
C GLU A 440 1.90 3.02 45.00
N ARG A 441 2.55 3.03 43.82
CA ARG A 441 3.84 3.69 43.59
C ARG A 441 3.77 5.21 43.73
N SER A 442 2.64 5.83 43.37
CA SER A 442 2.45 7.28 43.48
C SER A 442 2.04 7.74 44.88
N GLY A 443 1.58 6.84 45.74
CA GLY A 443 1.03 7.18 47.05
C GLY A 443 -0.26 8.02 46.98
N ARG A 444 -0.93 8.03 45.81
CA ARG A 444 -2.19 8.74 45.59
C ARG A 444 -3.38 7.86 45.97
N LYS A 445 -4.53 8.47 46.24
CA LYS A 445 -5.80 7.76 46.43
C LYS A 445 -6.54 7.70 45.10
N ALA A 446 -7.06 6.52 44.76
CA ALA A 446 -7.82 6.35 43.53
C ALA A 446 -8.98 5.36 43.71
N HIS A 447 -9.97 5.50 42.83
CA HIS A 447 -11.02 4.52 42.58
C HIS A 447 -10.88 4.05 41.13
N ILE A 448 -11.00 2.75 40.85
CA ILE A 448 -10.76 2.18 39.53
C ILE A 448 -12.01 1.45 39.02
N TYR A 449 -12.51 1.86 37.87
CA TYR A 449 -13.49 1.11 37.07
C TYR A 449 -12.78 0.30 35.99
N ALA A 450 -13.16 -0.96 35.80
CA ALA A 450 -12.71 -1.80 34.70
C ALA A 450 -13.90 -2.23 33.84
N ILE A 451 -13.99 -1.71 32.61
CA ILE A 451 -15.08 -1.99 31.66
C ILE A 451 -14.62 -3.04 30.65
N GLU A 452 -15.43 -4.08 30.46
CA GLU A 452 -15.18 -5.11 29.44
C GLU A 452 -16.50 -5.61 28.83
N LYS A 453 -16.55 -5.71 27.50
CA LYS A 453 -17.72 -6.20 26.75
C LYS A 453 -17.69 -7.70 26.50
N ASN A 454 -16.49 -8.30 26.43
CA ASN A 454 -16.30 -9.71 26.15
C ASN A 454 -16.71 -10.52 27.40
N PRO A 455 -17.81 -11.30 27.33
CA PRO A 455 -18.33 -12.02 28.49
C PRO A 455 -17.33 -13.04 29.04
N SER A 456 -16.49 -13.63 28.20
CA SER A 456 -15.48 -14.60 28.62
C SER A 456 -14.34 -13.94 29.39
N ALA A 457 -13.85 -12.79 28.91
CA ALA A 457 -12.83 -12.02 29.61
C ALA A 457 -13.38 -11.46 30.93
N PHE A 458 -14.65 -11.05 30.95
CA PHE A 458 -15.31 -10.55 32.16
C PHE A 458 -15.37 -11.57 33.31
N VAL A 459 -15.55 -12.87 33.00
CA VAL A 459 -15.45 -13.95 34.01
C VAL A 459 -14.05 -14.00 34.64
N THR A 460 -13.00 -13.73 33.85
CA THR A 460 -11.63 -13.65 34.37
C THR A 460 -11.50 -12.46 35.34
N LEU A 461 -12.05 -11.30 34.99
CA LEU A 461 -12.07 -10.10 35.85
C LEU A 461 -12.82 -10.37 37.17
N GLN A 462 -13.96 -11.08 37.13
CA GLN A 462 -14.69 -11.54 38.33
C GLN A 462 -13.83 -12.45 39.23
N GLY A 463 -13.02 -13.31 38.62
CA GLY A 463 -12.06 -14.14 39.36
C GLY A 463 -10.96 -13.31 40.04
N ARG A 464 -10.47 -12.27 39.39
CA ARG A 464 -9.39 -11.41 39.91
C ARG A 464 -9.87 -10.49 41.03
N ILE A 465 -11.04 -9.86 40.88
CA ILE A 465 -11.63 -9.04 41.96
C ILE A 465 -11.88 -9.84 43.23
N ALA A 466 -12.24 -11.13 43.13
CA ALA A 466 -12.49 -11.98 44.28
C ALA A 466 -11.22 -12.48 45.00
N ARG A 467 -10.03 -12.36 44.37
CA ARG A 467 -8.80 -13.02 44.83
C ARG A 467 -7.63 -12.08 45.09
N GLU A 468 -7.48 -11.04 44.27
CA GLU A 468 -6.24 -10.26 44.21
C GLU A 468 -6.44 -8.73 44.24
N TRP A 469 -7.55 -8.19 43.73
CA TRP A 469 -7.69 -6.74 43.63
C TRP A 469 -8.26 -6.11 44.88
N PRO A 470 -7.79 -4.89 45.23
CA PRO A 470 -8.28 -4.17 46.40
C PRO A 470 -9.71 -3.64 46.19
N ASP A 471 -10.40 -3.34 47.29
CA ASP A 471 -11.82 -2.94 47.30
C ASP A 471 -12.13 -1.64 46.53
N TYR A 472 -11.11 -0.83 46.22
CA TYR A 472 -11.27 0.38 45.40
C TYR A 472 -11.33 0.09 43.89
N VAL A 473 -11.32 -1.19 43.47
CA VAL A 473 -11.50 -1.63 42.09
C VAL A 473 -12.91 -2.18 41.89
N GLN A 474 -13.61 -1.73 40.85
CA GLN A 474 -14.93 -2.19 40.47
C GLN A 474 -14.97 -2.60 38.99
N ILE A 475 -15.58 -3.73 38.70
CA ILE A 475 -15.76 -4.22 37.33
C ILE A 475 -17.15 -3.85 36.80
N LYS A 476 -17.24 -3.54 35.51
CA LYS A 476 -18.49 -3.24 34.80
C LYS A 476 -18.54 -4.03 33.49
N PHE A 477 -19.61 -4.79 33.30
CA PHE A 477 -19.83 -5.52 32.05
C PHE A 477 -20.55 -4.63 31.05
N GLY A 478 -20.06 -4.57 29.82
CA GLY A 478 -20.72 -3.91 28.70
C GLY A 478 -19.76 -3.15 27.80
N ASP A 479 -20.34 -2.55 26.76
CA ASP A 479 -19.62 -1.71 25.81
C ASP A 479 -19.34 -0.34 26.40
N MET A 480 -18.08 0.13 26.33
CA MET A 480 -17.68 1.43 26.87
C MET A 480 -18.47 2.60 26.27
N ARG A 481 -18.99 2.43 25.04
CA ARG A 481 -19.81 3.44 24.35
C ARG A 481 -21.20 3.62 24.97
N THR A 482 -21.70 2.64 25.73
CA THR A 482 -23.07 2.69 26.29
C THR A 482 -23.13 2.48 27.81
N VAL A 483 -22.10 1.87 28.42
CA VAL A 483 -22.00 1.64 29.87
C VAL A 483 -22.13 2.93 30.67
N GLN A 484 -22.97 2.92 31.71
CA GLN A 484 -23.10 4.06 32.61
C GLN A 484 -22.25 3.84 33.87
N LEU A 485 -21.54 4.88 34.30
CA LEU A 485 -20.81 4.93 35.57
C LEU A 485 -21.56 5.85 36.55
N PRO A 486 -21.48 5.59 37.86
CA PRO A 486 -22.21 6.39 38.86
C PRO A 486 -21.62 7.80 39.03
N GLU A 487 -20.39 8.03 38.57
CA GLU A 487 -19.67 9.29 38.67
C GLU A 487 -18.75 9.49 37.45
N PRO A 488 -18.45 10.75 37.09
CA PRO A 488 -17.50 11.04 36.02
C PRO A 488 -16.05 10.75 36.46
N ILE A 489 -15.21 10.39 35.49
CA ILE A 489 -13.84 9.91 35.72
C ILE A 489 -12.79 11.01 35.45
N ASP A 490 -11.65 10.93 36.13
CA ASP A 490 -10.51 11.83 35.96
C ASP A 490 -9.51 11.34 34.90
N ILE A 491 -9.35 10.02 34.78
CA ILE A 491 -8.41 9.40 33.84
C ILE A 491 -9.11 8.23 33.13
N LEU A 492 -9.16 8.28 31.80
CA LEU A 492 -9.58 7.17 30.94
C LEU A 492 -8.33 6.47 30.38
N VAL A 493 -8.23 5.16 30.56
CA VAL A 493 -7.13 4.33 30.06
C VAL A 493 -7.69 3.28 29.13
N SER A 494 -7.15 3.16 27.92
CA SER A 494 -7.51 2.13 26.96
C SER A 494 -6.29 1.60 26.20
N GLU A 495 -6.41 0.40 25.65
CA GLU A 495 -5.46 -0.19 24.72
C GLU A 495 -6.29 -0.90 23.66
N LEU A 496 -6.58 -0.16 22.59
CA LEU A 496 -7.46 -0.53 21.48
C LEU A 496 -6.75 -0.30 20.14
N LEU A 497 -5.41 -0.29 20.16
CA LEU A 497 -4.59 0.09 19.01
C LEU A 497 -4.28 -1.14 18.16
N GLY A 498 -4.47 -1.01 16.86
CA GLY A 498 -3.97 -1.99 15.90
C GLY A 498 -2.58 -1.62 15.38
N SER A 499 -2.04 -2.44 14.47
CA SER A 499 -0.73 -2.21 13.83
C SER A 499 -0.62 -0.91 13.02
N PHE A 500 -1.74 -0.29 12.66
CA PHE A 500 -1.85 1.00 12.00
C PHE A 500 -2.45 2.08 12.93
N GLY A 501 -2.42 1.85 14.25
CA GLY A 501 -2.96 2.75 15.27
C GLY A 501 -4.47 2.63 15.38
N ASP A 502 -5.22 3.14 14.40
CA ASP A 502 -6.68 3.26 14.47
C ASP A 502 -7.48 2.10 13.85
N ASN A 503 -6.81 1.13 13.23
CA ASN A 503 -7.47 0.04 12.47
C ASN A 503 -8.26 -0.97 13.32
N GLU A 504 -8.24 -0.83 14.65
CA GLU A 504 -9.09 -1.57 15.61
C GLU A 504 -10.20 -0.69 16.22
N LEU A 505 -10.48 0.46 15.59
CA LEU A 505 -11.59 1.36 15.91
C LEU A 505 -11.49 2.06 17.28
N SER A 506 -10.25 2.28 17.74
CA SER A 506 -9.96 3.10 18.92
C SER A 506 -10.65 4.47 18.88
N PRO A 507 -10.67 5.24 17.77
CA PRO A 507 -11.35 6.54 17.74
C PRO A 507 -12.84 6.44 18.08
N GLU A 508 -13.58 5.53 17.44
CA GLU A 508 -15.02 5.38 17.65
C GLU A 508 -15.36 4.84 19.04
N CYS A 509 -14.53 3.94 19.58
CA CYS A 509 -14.67 3.43 20.95
C CYS A 509 -14.46 4.54 21.97
N LEU A 510 -13.39 5.32 21.81
CA LEU A 510 -13.01 6.38 22.74
C LEU A 510 -13.95 7.57 22.66
N ASP A 511 -14.37 8.00 21.46
CA ASP A 511 -15.35 9.06 21.26
C ASP A 511 -16.65 8.79 22.05
N GLY A 512 -17.13 7.54 22.03
CA GLY A 512 -18.26 7.14 22.87
C GLY A 512 -17.92 7.22 24.36
N ALA A 513 -16.77 6.66 24.78
CA ALA A 513 -16.33 6.65 26.18
C ALA A 513 -16.04 8.05 26.77
N MET A 514 -15.78 9.07 25.95
CA MET A 514 -15.46 10.44 26.40
C MET A 514 -16.56 11.07 27.26
N ARG A 515 -17.83 10.66 27.11
CA ARG A 515 -18.93 11.11 27.99
C ARG A 515 -18.71 10.79 29.47
N LEU A 516 -17.89 9.78 29.76
CA LEU A 516 -17.56 9.38 31.13
C LEU A 516 -16.52 10.33 31.74
N LEU A 517 -15.72 11.00 30.92
CA LEU A 517 -14.57 11.80 31.30
C LEU A 517 -14.98 13.22 31.72
N LYS A 518 -14.36 13.75 32.78
CA LYS A 518 -14.51 15.16 33.18
C LYS A 518 -13.93 16.10 32.11
N PRO A 519 -14.36 17.38 32.05
CA PRO A 519 -13.82 18.35 31.07
C PRO A 519 -12.30 18.50 31.10
N GLU A 520 -11.68 18.44 32.28
CA GLU A 520 -10.23 18.44 32.52
C GLU A 520 -9.62 17.04 32.69
N GLY A 521 -10.35 16.01 32.28
CA GLY A 521 -9.91 14.62 32.37
C GLY A 521 -8.81 14.28 31.37
N ILE A 522 -8.06 13.23 31.67
CA ILE A 522 -6.92 12.76 30.89
C ILE A 522 -7.31 11.47 30.17
N SER A 523 -7.01 11.36 28.88
CA SER A 523 -7.04 10.08 28.15
C SER A 523 -5.63 9.51 28.02
N ILE A 524 -5.50 8.19 28.13
CA ILE A 524 -4.30 7.40 27.88
C ILE A 524 -4.70 6.23 26.96
N PRO A 525 -4.32 6.21 25.68
CA PRO A 525 -3.43 7.15 25.02
C PRO A 525 -4.02 8.56 24.87
N ALA A 526 -3.12 9.55 24.83
CA ALA A 526 -3.45 10.94 24.54
C ALA A 526 -3.52 11.18 23.02
N SER A 527 -2.66 10.52 22.24
CA SER A 527 -2.76 10.54 20.79
C SER A 527 -2.08 9.33 20.15
N TYR A 528 -2.38 9.09 18.88
CA TYR A 528 -1.69 8.11 18.06
C TYR A 528 -1.75 8.46 16.58
N THR A 529 -0.66 8.17 15.88
CA THR A 529 -0.36 8.56 14.51
C THR A 529 -0.05 7.32 13.68
N ALA A 530 -0.69 7.19 12.52
CA ALA A 530 -0.40 6.14 11.54
C ALA A 530 0.72 6.57 10.58
N TYR A 531 1.56 5.63 10.13
CA TYR A 531 2.71 5.90 9.25
C TYR A 531 2.78 4.94 8.07
N LEU A 532 3.23 5.40 6.91
CA LEU A 532 3.39 4.58 5.69
C LEU A 532 4.80 4.66 5.10
N ALA A 533 5.20 3.57 4.43
CA ALA A 533 6.39 3.52 3.58
C ALA A 533 6.17 2.60 2.36
N PRO A 534 6.59 2.99 1.15
CA PRO A 534 6.55 2.13 -0.03
C PRO A 534 7.60 1.01 0.07
N ILE A 535 7.17 -0.23 -0.18
CA ILE A 535 8.05 -1.39 -0.07
C ILE A 535 8.04 -2.29 -1.32
N SER A 536 9.19 -2.91 -1.58
CA SER A 536 9.32 -4.10 -2.40
C SER A 536 9.30 -5.33 -1.50
N ALA A 537 8.46 -6.32 -1.85
CA ALA A 537 8.25 -7.52 -1.07
C ALA A 537 7.91 -8.70 -1.99
N SER A 538 8.79 -9.01 -2.95
CA SER A 538 8.57 -10.03 -4.00
C SER A 538 8.17 -11.39 -3.42
N LYS A 539 8.76 -11.80 -2.29
CA LYS A 539 8.43 -13.06 -1.62
C LYS A 539 7.00 -13.08 -1.06
N LEU A 540 6.59 -12.01 -0.39
CA LEU A 540 5.23 -11.86 0.16
C LEU A 540 4.19 -11.81 -0.96
N TYR A 541 4.47 -11.08 -2.03
CA TYR A 541 3.58 -10.98 -3.18
C TYR A 541 3.33 -12.35 -3.85
N ASN A 542 4.35 -13.21 -3.88
CA ASN A 542 4.27 -14.56 -4.42
C ASN A 542 3.85 -15.61 -3.36
N ASP A 543 3.13 -15.19 -2.33
CA ASP A 543 2.68 -16.06 -1.25
C ASP A 543 1.92 -17.31 -1.79
N PRO A 544 2.28 -18.52 -1.34
CA PRO A 544 1.74 -19.76 -1.87
C PRO A 544 0.29 -20.02 -1.49
N SER A 545 -0.27 -19.34 -0.47
CA SER A 545 -1.69 -19.50 -0.12
C SER A 545 -2.62 -18.96 -1.22
N GLY A 546 -2.08 -18.10 -2.09
CA GLY A 546 -2.85 -17.45 -3.16
C GLY A 546 -3.81 -16.37 -2.66
N ILE A 547 -3.74 -16.00 -1.37
CA ILE A 547 -4.58 -14.95 -0.78
C ILE A 547 -4.46 -13.64 -1.58
N LEU A 548 -3.23 -13.23 -1.93
CA LEU A 548 -2.97 -12.03 -2.72
C LEU A 548 -3.25 -12.17 -4.22
N ARG A 549 -3.90 -13.26 -4.66
CA ARG A 549 -4.39 -13.43 -6.05
C ARG A 549 -5.89 -13.23 -6.14
N ASP A 550 -6.60 -13.32 -5.03
CA ASP A 550 -8.02 -12.98 -4.96
C ASP A 550 -8.16 -11.45 -4.83
N THR A 551 -9.10 -10.87 -5.56
CA THR A 551 -9.40 -9.43 -5.51
C THR A 551 -9.65 -8.99 -4.07
N LYS A 552 -10.41 -9.78 -3.29
CA LYS A 552 -10.66 -9.49 -1.88
C LYS A 552 -9.40 -9.50 -1.03
N GLY A 553 -8.48 -10.43 -1.31
CA GLY A 553 -7.26 -10.57 -0.53
C GLY A 553 -6.31 -9.39 -0.78
N VAL A 554 -6.14 -8.99 -2.03
CA VAL A 554 -5.38 -7.78 -2.37
C VAL A 554 -6.01 -6.52 -1.78
N GLU A 555 -7.34 -6.47 -1.67
CA GLU A 555 -8.06 -5.33 -1.10
C GLU A 555 -8.05 -5.28 0.45
N THR A 556 -7.38 -6.24 1.09
CA THR A 556 -7.33 -6.40 2.54
C THR A 556 -5.91 -6.12 3.07
N PRO A 557 -5.77 -5.35 4.17
CA PRO A 557 -4.48 -5.21 4.83
C PRO A 557 -4.15 -6.43 5.71
N TYR A 558 -2.86 -6.73 5.87
CA TYR A 558 -2.39 -7.88 6.65
C TYR A 558 -1.40 -7.48 7.73
N VAL A 559 -1.56 -8.01 8.94
CA VAL A 559 -0.51 -7.95 9.96
C VAL A 559 0.57 -8.98 9.59
N VAL A 560 1.82 -8.53 9.49
CA VAL A 560 2.92 -9.37 9.03
C VAL A 560 4.25 -8.94 9.63
N MET A 561 5.05 -9.90 10.08
CA MET A 561 6.44 -9.64 10.44
C MET A 561 7.25 -9.51 9.15
N LEU A 562 7.35 -8.28 8.64
CA LEU A 562 8.06 -7.95 7.40
C LEU A 562 9.52 -8.37 7.51
N HIS A 563 9.94 -9.35 6.70
CA HIS A 563 11.25 -9.97 6.81
C HIS A 563 12.07 -9.82 5.53
N ALA A 564 11.56 -10.31 4.40
CA ALA A 564 12.19 -10.20 3.09
C ALA A 564 11.63 -8.99 2.31
N ILE A 565 11.98 -7.78 2.76
CA ILE A 565 11.53 -6.53 2.15
C ILE A 565 12.68 -5.56 1.85
N ASN A 566 12.38 -4.57 1.01
CA ASN A 566 13.18 -3.38 0.78
C ASN A 566 12.29 -2.14 0.82
N VAL A 567 12.65 -1.11 1.60
CA VAL A 567 11.94 0.18 1.60
C VAL A 567 12.46 1.01 0.43
N LEU A 568 11.55 1.44 -0.44
CA LEU A 568 11.90 2.07 -1.73
C LEU A 568 12.12 3.58 -1.65
N SER A 569 11.63 4.22 -0.59
CA SER A 569 11.73 5.66 -0.37
C SER A 569 12.99 6.06 0.40
N GLY A 570 13.38 7.34 0.27
CA GLY A 570 14.44 7.98 1.06
C GLY A 570 15.48 8.70 0.18
N GLY A 571 16.64 9.05 0.75
CA GLY A 571 17.73 9.70 0.03
C GLY A 571 18.03 11.10 0.55
N ASP A 572 18.58 11.96 -0.31
CA ASP A 572 19.02 13.31 0.01
C ASP A 572 17.82 14.27 0.09
N GLU A 573 17.18 14.34 1.27
CA GLU A 573 15.96 15.13 1.53
C GLU A 573 16.13 16.61 1.13
N ASP A 574 17.35 17.15 1.25
CA ASP A 574 17.70 18.53 0.89
C ASP A 574 17.52 18.82 -0.62
N LYS A 575 17.60 17.80 -1.48
CA LYS A 575 17.46 17.94 -2.94
C LYS A 575 16.02 17.80 -3.43
N HIS A 576 15.11 17.27 -2.61
CA HIS A 576 13.73 16.99 -2.98
C HIS A 576 12.75 17.62 -1.97
N PRO A 577 12.63 18.96 -1.94
CA PRO A 577 11.89 19.67 -0.89
C PRO A 577 10.38 19.42 -0.88
N ARG A 578 9.83 18.79 -1.93
CA ARG A 578 8.42 18.36 -2.00
C ARG A 578 8.19 16.97 -1.41
N CYS A 579 9.25 16.18 -1.26
CA CYS A 579 9.17 14.83 -0.72
C CYS A 579 9.32 14.88 0.80
N GLY A 580 8.48 14.14 1.51
CA GLY A 580 8.65 13.90 2.94
C GLY A 580 9.75 12.87 3.22
N PRO A 581 9.94 12.52 4.51
CA PRO A 581 10.93 11.53 4.92
C PRO A 581 10.66 10.13 4.34
N LYS A 582 11.60 9.22 4.57
CA LYS A 582 11.51 7.81 4.15
C LYS A 582 10.22 7.12 4.62
N ILE A 583 9.80 7.36 5.86
CA ILE A 583 8.55 6.88 6.44
C ILE A 583 7.75 8.12 6.87
N GLN A 584 6.52 8.27 6.37
CA GLN A 584 5.74 9.50 6.55
C GLN A 584 4.48 9.23 7.39
N ASP A 585 4.08 10.21 8.20
CA ASP A 585 2.83 10.18 8.95
C ASP A 585 1.63 10.43 8.04
N CYS A 586 0.53 9.73 8.30
CA CYS A 586 -0.70 9.81 7.53
C CYS A 586 -1.70 10.74 8.21
N TRP A 587 -2.16 10.35 9.40
CA TRP A 587 -3.08 11.10 10.23
C TRP A 587 -2.88 10.75 11.70
N THR A 588 -3.40 11.63 12.55
CA THR A 588 -3.32 11.51 14.01
C THR A 588 -4.70 11.64 14.63
N PHE A 589 -4.99 10.81 15.62
CA PHE A 589 -6.15 10.96 16.50
C PHE A 589 -5.69 11.41 17.87
N GLU A 590 -6.39 12.37 18.47
CA GLU A 590 -6.11 12.91 19.80
C GLU A 590 -7.30 12.72 20.73
N HIS A 591 -7.02 12.50 22.02
CA HIS A 591 -7.99 12.21 23.07
C HIS A 591 -7.63 12.94 24.38
N PRO A 592 -8.59 13.61 25.05
CA PRO A 592 -9.95 13.89 24.59
C PRO A 592 -9.95 14.93 23.47
N ARG A 593 -10.93 14.86 22.56
CA ARG A 593 -11.15 15.85 21.51
C ARG A 593 -12.58 16.40 21.55
N LYS A 594 -12.77 17.61 21.04
CA LYS A 594 -14.09 18.26 20.97
C LYS A 594 -14.86 17.74 19.77
N ILE A 595 -15.97 17.04 20.02
CA ILE A 595 -16.86 16.48 19.00
C ILE A 595 -18.31 16.90 19.29
N VAL A 596 -19.15 16.92 18.26
CA VAL A 596 -20.57 17.26 18.43
C VAL A 596 -21.31 16.03 18.95
N LEU A 597 -21.97 16.19 20.09
CA LEU A 597 -22.64 15.11 20.82
C LEU A 597 -24.16 15.28 20.82
N ASP A 598 -24.88 14.18 20.89
CA ASP A 598 -26.31 14.14 21.17
C ASP A 598 -26.60 14.44 22.67
N PRO A 599 -27.88 14.57 23.07
CA PRO A 599 -28.24 14.80 24.48
C PRO A 599 -27.80 13.70 25.45
N GLN A 600 -27.43 12.53 24.96
CA GLN A 600 -26.92 11.39 25.71
C GLN A 600 -25.38 11.38 25.81
N GLY A 601 -24.72 12.35 25.18
CA GLY A 601 -23.26 12.49 25.16
C GLY A 601 -22.57 11.56 24.16
N LEU A 602 -23.28 11.07 23.14
CA LEU A 602 -22.74 10.21 22.08
C LEU A 602 -22.50 11.01 20.80
N PRO A 603 -21.50 10.63 19.98
CA PRO A 603 -21.29 11.26 18.68
C PRO A 603 -22.53 11.09 17.78
N ILE A 604 -22.95 12.18 17.13
CA ILE A 604 -24.13 12.16 16.24
C ILE A 604 -23.84 11.36 14.95
N THR A 605 -22.61 11.45 14.45
CA THR A 605 -22.13 10.72 13.27
C THR A 605 -20.76 10.10 13.60
N ASN A 606 -20.23 9.26 12.70
CA ASN A 606 -18.83 8.82 12.72
C ASN A 606 -17.96 9.59 11.71
N THR A 607 -18.56 10.43 10.86
CA THR A 607 -17.88 11.10 9.74
C THR A 607 -16.74 12.02 10.18
N HIS A 608 -16.78 12.52 11.41
CA HIS A 608 -15.70 13.28 12.06
C HIS A 608 -14.45 12.44 12.38
N ASN A 609 -14.52 11.12 12.19
CA ASN A 609 -13.37 10.20 12.20
C ASN A 609 -12.86 9.87 10.78
N ASN A 610 -13.47 10.41 9.72
CA ASN A 610 -12.90 10.29 8.38
C ASN A 610 -11.58 11.06 8.32
N ALA A 611 -10.59 10.49 7.64
CA ALA A 611 -9.29 11.10 7.46
C ALA A 611 -8.79 10.85 6.04
N SER A 612 -7.93 11.72 5.55
CA SER A 612 -7.20 11.45 4.32
C SER A 612 -5.82 12.07 4.38
N CYS A 613 -4.87 11.50 3.65
CA CYS A 613 -3.53 12.05 3.51
C CYS A 613 -3.06 11.96 2.06
N HIS A 614 -2.17 12.87 1.68
CA HIS A 614 -1.41 12.84 0.43
C HIS A 614 0.07 12.92 0.82
N LEU A 615 0.80 11.86 0.50
CA LEU A 615 2.22 11.69 0.83
C LEU A 615 3.01 11.64 -0.48
N THR A 616 4.12 12.35 -0.54
CA THR A 616 5.02 12.33 -1.70
C THR A 616 6.36 11.75 -1.25
N PHE A 617 6.74 10.60 -1.80
CA PHE A 617 7.99 9.90 -1.48
C PHE A 617 9.00 10.06 -2.61
N HIS A 618 10.24 10.41 -2.26
CA HIS A 618 11.36 10.34 -3.19
C HIS A 618 11.84 8.90 -3.36
N ILE A 619 11.98 8.44 -4.60
CA ILE A 619 12.46 7.11 -4.98
C ILE A 619 13.86 7.24 -5.57
N PRO A 620 14.94 7.03 -4.79
CA PRO A 620 16.31 7.25 -5.25
C PRO A 620 16.77 6.23 -6.28
N TYR A 621 16.20 5.02 -6.26
CA TYR A 621 16.64 3.92 -7.12
C TYR A 621 15.45 3.19 -7.72
N ALA A 622 15.58 2.82 -8.99
CA ALA A 622 14.58 2.04 -9.68
C ALA A 622 14.28 0.72 -8.95
N GLY A 623 13.00 0.34 -8.90
CA GLY A 623 12.54 -0.84 -8.19
C GLY A 623 11.09 -1.18 -8.49
N LEU A 624 10.66 -2.35 -8.02
CA LEU A 624 9.26 -2.80 -8.14
C LEU A 624 8.59 -2.76 -6.77
N MET A 625 7.55 -1.95 -6.66
CA MET A 625 6.74 -1.79 -5.45
C MET A 625 5.61 -2.81 -5.44
N HIS A 626 5.44 -3.50 -4.30
CA HIS A 626 4.43 -4.54 -4.14
C HIS A 626 3.30 -4.12 -3.18
N GLY A 627 3.48 -3.00 -2.47
CA GLY A 627 2.51 -2.45 -1.55
C GLY A 627 3.15 -1.44 -0.58
N LEU A 628 2.40 -1.09 0.45
CA LEU A 628 2.83 -0.16 1.50
C LEU A 628 2.98 -0.90 2.84
N ALA A 629 4.05 -0.62 3.57
CA ALA A 629 4.17 -0.98 4.98
C ALA A 629 3.54 0.11 5.84
N GLY A 630 2.74 -0.30 6.82
CA GLY A 630 2.12 0.59 7.80
C GLY A 630 2.62 0.33 9.21
N TYR A 631 2.77 1.43 9.96
CA TYR A 631 3.23 1.45 11.35
C TYR A 631 2.39 2.43 12.16
N PHE A 632 2.62 2.52 13.46
CA PHE A 632 2.03 3.55 14.31
C PHE A 632 2.99 4.05 15.39
N GLU A 633 2.71 5.23 15.90
CA GLU A 633 3.25 5.75 17.15
C GLU A 633 2.13 6.28 18.03
N ALA A 634 2.16 6.00 19.32
CA ALA A 634 1.18 6.50 20.28
C ALA A 634 1.87 7.25 21.43
N VAL A 635 1.37 8.44 21.70
CA VAL A 635 1.69 9.18 22.93
C VAL A 635 0.71 8.72 24.00
N LEU A 636 1.22 8.00 25.00
CA LEU A 636 0.41 7.54 26.12
C LEU A 636 0.11 8.72 27.06
N TYR A 637 1.14 9.40 27.52
CA TYR A 637 1.02 10.60 28.35
C TYR A 637 2.31 11.42 28.32
N LYS A 638 2.25 12.67 27.85
CA LYS A 638 3.39 13.57 27.68
C LYS A 638 4.52 12.92 26.87
N ASP A 639 5.65 12.61 27.50
CA ASP A 639 6.83 11.99 26.89
C ASP A 639 6.85 10.45 26.98
N VAL A 640 5.83 9.83 27.57
CA VAL A 640 5.67 8.36 27.56
C VAL A 640 4.93 7.94 26.30
N GLY A 641 5.53 7.07 25.49
CA GLY A 641 4.92 6.58 24.26
C GLY A 641 5.27 5.12 23.93
N ILE A 642 4.63 4.61 22.90
CA ILE A 642 4.90 3.30 22.29
C ILE A 642 4.92 3.46 20.77
N THR A 643 5.76 2.72 20.05
CA THR A 643 5.88 2.86 18.59
C THR A 643 6.30 1.57 17.91
N THR A 644 5.76 1.33 16.72
CA THR A 644 6.25 0.30 15.79
C THR A 644 7.07 0.90 14.65
N HIS A 645 7.32 2.22 14.67
CA HIS A 645 8.14 2.91 13.68
C HIS A 645 9.59 2.38 13.72
N PRO A 646 10.12 1.78 12.63
CA PRO A 646 11.43 1.10 12.61
C PRO A 646 12.60 1.95 13.10
N GLU A 647 12.61 3.24 12.76
CA GLU A 647 13.71 4.14 13.12
C GLU A 647 13.59 4.74 14.53
N ARG A 648 12.46 4.50 15.23
CA ARG A 648 12.17 5.09 16.55
C ARG A 648 11.91 4.05 17.64
N MET A 649 11.63 2.81 17.28
CA MET A 649 11.28 1.75 18.25
C MET A 649 12.36 1.50 19.29
N GLU A 650 13.66 1.58 18.95
CA GLU A 650 14.74 1.43 19.94
C GLU A 650 14.79 2.57 20.97
N GLN A 651 14.32 3.76 20.61
CA GLN A 651 14.35 4.95 21.47
C GLN A 651 13.09 5.07 22.34
N VAL A 652 11.92 4.77 21.79
CA VAL A 652 10.62 5.02 22.44
C VAL A 652 10.12 3.78 23.20
N SER A 653 10.21 2.60 22.59
CA SER A 653 9.68 1.35 23.16
C SER A 653 10.55 0.14 22.76
N PRO A 654 11.81 0.11 23.22
CA PRO A 654 12.75 -0.94 22.84
C PRO A 654 12.21 -2.31 23.23
N ASN A 655 12.26 -3.26 22.31
CA ASN A 655 11.84 -4.66 22.50
C ASN A 655 10.34 -4.83 22.81
N MET A 656 9.47 -3.94 22.32
CA MET A 656 8.02 -4.13 22.38
C MET A 656 7.58 -5.24 21.40
N LEU A 657 6.77 -6.19 21.87
CA LEU A 657 6.45 -7.44 21.17
C LEU A 657 5.03 -7.49 20.57
N SER A 658 4.14 -6.62 21.04
CA SER A 658 2.69 -6.74 20.84
C SER A 658 2.21 -6.59 19.40
N TRP A 659 2.96 -5.90 18.53
CA TRP A 659 2.51 -5.58 17.18
C TRP A 659 3.59 -5.86 16.14
N PHE A 660 3.23 -6.62 15.11
CA PHE A 660 3.94 -6.56 13.84
C PHE A 660 3.40 -5.41 12.96
N PRO A 661 4.18 -4.93 11.98
CA PRO A 661 3.69 -4.00 10.97
C PRO A 661 2.45 -4.49 10.23
N ILE A 662 1.73 -3.57 9.60
CA ILE A 662 0.66 -3.90 8.66
C ILE A 662 1.17 -3.77 7.21
N PHE A 663 0.64 -4.55 6.29
CA PHE A 663 0.98 -4.53 4.87
C PHE A 663 -0.28 -4.29 4.04
N PHE A 664 -0.24 -3.28 3.17
CA PHE A 664 -1.28 -2.94 2.19
C PHE A 664 -0.80 -3.39 0.80
N PRO A 665 -1.20 -4.58 0.33
CA PRO A 665 -0.75 -5.12 -0.96
C PRO A 665 -1.34 -4.36 -2.14
N PHE A 666 -0.61 -4.32 -3.25
CA PHE A 666 -1.15 -3.83 -4.53
C PHE A 666 -1.57 -4.99 -5.42
N LYS A 667 -2.55 -4.74 -6.31
CA LYS A 667 -3.04 -5.76 -7.24
C LYS A 667 -2.02 -6.14 -8.29
N GLU A 668 -1.27 -5.15 -8.75
CA GLU A 668 -0.19 -5.33 -9.70
C GLU A 668 1.03 -4.59 -9.16
N PRO A 669 2.24 -5.18 -9.26
CA PRO A 669 3.43 -4.50 -8.80
C PRO A 669 3.68 -3.25 -9.64
N LEU A 670 3.99 -2.13 -8.99
CA LEU A 670 4.23 -0.84 -9.64
C LEU A 670 5.73 -0.65 -9.87
N TYR A 671 6.14 -0.43 -11.13
CA TYR A 671 7.51 -0.05 -11.44
C TYR A 671 7.74 1.42 -11.07
N LEU A 672 8.78 1.67 -10.28
CA LEU A 672 9.22 2.99 -9.89
C LEU A 672 10.61 3.23 -10.50
N PRO A 673 10.79 4.26 -11.34
CA PRO A 673 12.10 4.67 -11.84
C PRO A 673 13.00 5.26 -10.75
N SER A 674 14.30 5.29 -11.03
CA SER A 674 15.26 6.06 -10.23
C SER A 674 14.92 7.55 -10.24
N ASN A 675 15.23 8.24 -9.14
CA ASN A 675 15.01 9.67 -8.93
C ASN A 675 13.58 10.14 -9.23
N SER A 676 12.58 9.28 -9.00
CA SER A 676 11.17 9.59 -9.24
C SER A 676 10.45 10.00 -7.96
N GLU A 677 9.29 10.63 -8.11
CA GLU A 677 8.39 10.94 -7.00
C GLU A 677 7.17 10.02 -7.05
N LEU A 678 6.82 9.44 -5.90
CA LEU A 678 5.64 8.62 -5.70
C LEU A 678 4.64 9.38 -4.83
N ASP A 679 3.50 9.75 -5.42
CA ASP A 679 2.36 10.27 -4.69
C ASP A 679 1.49 9.12 -4.20
N VAL A 680 1.19 9.10 -2.91
CA VAL A 680 0.29 8.15 -2.24
C VAL A 680 -0.84 8.93 -1.58
N TYR A 681 -2.06 8.67 -2.01
CA TYR A 681 -3.27 9.18 -1.37
C TYR A 681 -3.87 8.07 -0.52
N MET A 682 -4.15 8.34 0.75
CA MET A 682 -4.77 7.37 1.64
C MET A 682 -6.05 7.95 2.25
N TRP A 683 -7.14 7.18 2.36
CA TRP A 683 -8.41 7.63 2.96
C TRP A 683 -8.94 6.65 4.00
N ARG A 684 -9.20 7.12 5.22
CA ARG A 684 -10.04 6.44 6.22
C ARG A 684 -11.46 6.96 6.11
N LEU A 685 -12.43 6.08 5.93
CA LEU A 685 -13.84 6.44 5.77
C LEU A 685 -14.70 5.72 6.82
N SER A 686 -15.88 6.22 7.10
CA SER A 686 -16.83 5.63 8.04
C SER A 686 -18.27 5.91 7.63
N ASP A 687 -19.17 5.03 8.05
CA ASP A 687 -20.62 5.22 8.06
C ASP A 687 -21.19 4.88 9.46
N THR A 688 -22.52 4.77 9.57
CA THR A 688 -23.19 4.49 10.86
C THR A 688 -23.02 3.04 11.34
N GLN A 689 -22.61 2.12 10.47
CA GLN A 689 -22.48 0.68 10.73
C GLN A 689 -21.05 0.16 10.53
N LYS A 690 -20.17 0.89 9.87
CA LYS A 690 -18.85 0.41 9.44
C LYS A 690 -17.83 1.53 9.45
N VAL A 691 -16.60 1.15 9.70
CA VAL A 691 -15.44 1.94 9.34
C VAL A 691 -14.69 1.17 8.25
N TRP A 692 -14.32 1.88 7.20
CA TRP A 692 -13.55 1.34 6.10
C TRP A 692 -12.09 1.60 6.45
N GLY A 693 -11.31 0.53 6.48
CA GLY A 693 -9.86 0.62 6.55
C GLY A 693 -9.31 1.47 5.40
N PRO A 694 -8.07 1.94 5.54
CA PRO A 694 -7.62 3.02 4.69
C PRO A 694 -7.47 2.61 3.21
N ARG A 695 -8.03 3.42 2.28
CA ARG A 695 -7.98 3.23 0.82
C ARG A 695 -6.74 3.90 0.26
N ALA A 696 -5.95 3.29 -0.62
CA ALA A 696 -4.76 3.90 -1.20
C ALA A 696 -4.88 4.14 -2.71
N ARG A 697 -4.57 5.34 -3.22
CA ARG A 697 -4.30 5.58 -4.65
C ARG A 697 -2.87 6.05 -4.83
N THR A 698 -2.13 5.44 -5.76
CA THR A 698 -0.76 5.84 -6.05
C THR A 698 -0.60 6.42 -7.43
N THR A 699 0.14 7.52 -7.57
CA THR A 699 0.54 8.07 -8.86
C THR A 699 2.05 8.22 -8.86
N ALA A 700 2.73 7.58 -9.81
CA ALA A 700 4.16 7.83 -10.04
C ALA A 700 4.28 8.94 -11.09
N THR A 701 4.87 10.08 -10.72
CA THR A 701 5.14 11.17 -11.67
C THR A 701 6.58 11.05 -12.14
N LEU A 702 6.77 10.52 -13.34
CA LEU A 702 8.01 10.68 -14.10
C LEU A 702 7.98 12.09 -14.68
N VAL A 703 9.05 12.88 -14.54
CA VAL A 703 9.17 14.20 -15.19
C VAL A 703 9.08 14.08 -16.73
N ASN A 704 8.91 12.89 -17.32
CA ASN A 704 8.64 12.73 -18.76
C ASN A 704 7.72 11.58 -19.23
N LEU A 705 6.92 10.91 -18.38
CA LEU A 705 5.88 9.96 -18.85
C LEU A 705 4.90 9.64 -17.71
N ILE A 706 3.59 9.88 -17.94
CA ILE A 706 2.52 9.65 -16.96
C ILE A 706 2.03 8.20 -17.08
N SER A 707 2.20 7.41 -16.03
CA SER A 707 1.42 6.19 -15.79
C SER A 707 0.65 6.36 -14.48
N CYS A 708 -0.61 6.80 -14.58
CA CYS A 708 -1.57 6.79 -13.48
C CYS A 708 -2.21 5.40 -13.40
N LEU A 709 -1.94 4.65 -12.33
CA LEU A 709 -2.68 3.42 -12.02
C LEU A 709 -3.53 3.67 -10.76
N ALA A 710 -4.85 3.62 -10.91
CA ALA A 710 -5.78 3.63 -9.78
C ALA A 710 -5.85 2.22 -9.20
N PHE A 711 -5.62 2.09 -7.89
CA PHE A 711 -5.87 0.86 -7.14
C PHE A 711 -6.96 1.17 -6.11
N ASP A 712 -8.00 0.34 -6.07
CA ASP A 712 -9.05 0.42 -5.05
C ASP A 712 -8.72 -0.62 -3.98
N LEU A 713 -8.66 -0.22 -2.70
CA LEU A 713 -8.56 -1.11 -1.55
C LEU A 713 -9.83 -0.87 -0.70
N VAL A 714 -10.69 -1.87 -0.52
CA VAL A 714 -11.96 -1.76 0.23
C VAL A 714 -11.98 -2.75 1.39
N TYR A 715 -11.98 -2.22 2.62
CA TYR A 715 -12.10 -3.02 3.85
C TYR A 715 -13.47 -2.85 4.51
N HIS A 716 -14.02 -3.93 5.09
CA HIS A 716 -15.30 -3.93 5.80
C HIS A 716 -15.13 -4.41 7.26
N SER A 717 -15.38 -3.55 8.24
CA SER A 717 -15.70 -3.97 9.62
C SER A 717 -17.21 -3.91 9.82
N TYR A 718 -17.89 -5.02 10.18
CA TYR A 718 -19.35 -5.05 10.28
C TYR A 718 -19.82 -4.78 11.72
N PHE A 719 -20.74 -3.82 11.89
CA PHE A 719 -21.57 -3.78 13.09
C PHE A 719 -22.80 -4.67 12.88
N THR A 720 -22.93 -5.69 13.72
CA THR A 720 -24.08 -6.63 13.83
C THR A 720 -24.14 -7.75 12.80
N GLY A 721 -24.34 -8.97 13.33
CA GLY A 721 -24.40 -10.21 12.57
C GLY A 721 -25.78 -10.42 11.95
N SER A 722 -25.83 -10.39 10.63
CA SER A 722 -26.76 -11.19 9.81
C SER A 722 -26.19 -11.30 8.40
N PHE A 723 -25.92 -12.53 7.97
CA PHE A 723 -25.55 -12.83 6.59
C PHE A 723 -26.72 -12.54 5.67
N THR A 724 -26.53 -11.62 4.72
CA THR A 724 -27.26 -11.59 3.46
C THR A 724 -26.25 -11.28 2.36
N GLU A 725 -26.13 -12.23 1.42
CA GLU A 725 -25.37 -12.06 0.18
C GLU A 725 -25.79 -10.75 -0.51
N PHE A 726 -24.85 -9.84 -0.67
CA PHE A 726 -24.96 -8.79 -1.67
C PHE A 726 -23.86 -9.02 -2.70
N THR A 727 -24.30 -9.47 -3.86
CA THR A 727 -23.57 -9.57 -5.11
C THR A 727 -22.71 -8.33 -5.33
N TYR A 728 -21.43 -8.55 -5.66
CA TYR A 728 -20.49 -7.54 -6.12
C TYR A 728 -21.15 -6.62 -7.15
N CYS A 729 -21.32 -5.35 -6.80
CA CYS A 729 -21.57 -4.34 -7.80
C CYS A 729 -20.20 -3.83 -8.26
N TYR A 730 -19.75 -4.32 -9.41
CA TYR A 730 -18.81 -3.58 -10.25
C TYR A 730 -19.33 -2.14 -10.35
N ARG A 731 -18.70 -1.18 -9.66
CA ARG A 731 -18.87 0.23 -9.99
C ARG A 731 -17.70 0.64 -10.90
N SER A 732 -17.75 0.13 -12.13
CA SER A 732 -17.44 1.00 -13.28
C SER A 732 -18.24 2.31 -13.09
N PRO A 733 -17.79 3.47 -13.63
CA PRO A 733 -18.58 4.71 -13.57
C PRO A 733 -20.03 4.34 -13.88
N PRO A 734 -21.02 4.78 -13.07
CA PRO A 734 -22.40 4.40 -13.30
C PRO A 734 -22.63 4.59 -14.79
N HIS A 735 -23.02 3.49 -15.44
CA HIS A 735 -23.74 3.60 -16.69
C HIS A 735 -24.93 4.51 -16.37
N MET A 736 -24.72 5.82 -16.55
CA MET A 736 -25.74 6.70 -17.07
C MET A 736 -26.09 6.08 -18.42
N LEU A 737 -26.99 5.10 -18.38
CA LEU A 737 -27.77 4.66 -19.52
C LEU A 737 -28.64 5.85 -19.90
N GLY A 738 -27.98 6.72 -20.66
CA GLY A 738 -28.37 8.03 -21.16
C GLY A 738 -27.29 8.44 -22.17
N SER A 739 -27.10 7.56 -23.16
CA SER A 739 -26.33 7.71 -24.39
C SER A 739 -26.26 9.16 -24.92
N LEU A 740 -25.10 9.83 -24.77
CA LEU A 740 -24.32 10.41 -25.90
C LEU A 740 -23.06 11.22 -25.50
N TYR A 741 -22.81 11.56 -24.22
CA TYR A 741 -21.86 12.66 -23.91
C TYR A 741 -20.65 12.40 -22.99
N LEU A 742 -20.39 11.20 -22.45
CA LEU A 742 -19.48 11.10 -21.28
C LEU A 742 -18.29 10.15 -21.37
N SER A 743 -18.07 9.40 -22.46
CA SER A 743 -16.92 8.48 -22.47
C SER A 743 -15.59 9.12 -22.87
N SER A 744 -15.57 10.36 -23.39
CA SER A 744 -14.35 11.06 -23.81
C SER A 744 -13.79 12.07 -22.79
N ASP A 745 -14.61 12.53 -21.85
CA ASP A 745 -14.27 13.72 -21.04
C ASP A 745 -13.52 13.38 -19.74
N PHE A 746 -13.58 12.11 -19.29
CA PHE A 746 -12.84 11.65 -18.12
C PHE A 746 -11.32 11.61 -18.33
N ASP A 747 -10.84 11.58 -19.57
CA ASP A 747 -9.41 11.59 -19.93
C ASP A 747 -8.85 13.00 -20.22
N PHE A 748 -9.71 14.03 -20.20
CA PHE A 748 -9.28 15.40 -20.50
C PHE A 748 -8.27 15.93 -19.48
N VAL A 749 -7.07 16.29 -19.95
CA VAL A 749 -6.09 17.09 -19.22
C VAL A 749 -5.60 18.18 -20.17
N PRO A 750 -5.71 19.46 -19.82
CA PRO A 750 -5.22 20.54 -20.69
C PRO A 750 -3.69 20.49 -20.78
N ASN A 751 -3.13 20.95 -21.90
CA ASN A 751 -1.67 21.00 -22.11
C ASN A 751 -0.99 22.12 -21.31
N ASP A 752 -1.76 23.12 -20.86
CA ASP A 752 -1.28 24.22 -20.03
C ASP A 752 -1.03 23.74 -18.60
N GLU A 753 0.19 23.92 -18.08
CA GLU A 753 0.65 23.33 -16.81
C GLU A 753 -0.17 23.81 -15.58
N PRO A 754 -0.48 25.11 -15.41
CA PRO A 754 -1.37 25.56 -14.34
C PRO A 754 -2.77 24.94 -14.45
N ALA A 755 -3.37 24.95 -15.65
CA ALA A 755 -4.68 24.35 -15.88
C ALA A 755 -4.68 22.84 -15.57
N ALA A 756 -3.65 22.12 -16.00
CA ALA A 756 -3.51 20.68 -15.81
C ALA A 756 -3.47 20.34 -14.32
N THR A 757 -2.76 21.15 -13.54
CA THR A 757 -2.63 20.98 -12.09
C THR A 757 -3.99 21.10 -11.40
N PHE A 758 -4.78 22.13 -11.71
CA PHE A 758 -6.11 22.29 -11.12
C PHE A 758 -7.09 21.20 -11.56
N VAL A 759 -7.09 20.85 -12.85
CA VAL A 759 -7.93 19.77 -13.38
C VAL A 759 -7.63 18.44 -12.68
N LYS A 760 -6.34 18.11 -12.49
CA LYS A 760 -5.92 16.92 -11.74
C LYS A 760 -6.43 16.93 -10.29
N ARG A 761 -6.32 18.06 -9.59
CA ARG A 761 -6.81 18.22 -8.21
C ARG A 761 -8.32 18.00 -8.10
N PHE A 762 -9.10 18.60 -8.99
CA PHE A 762 -10.56 18.39 -9.00
C PHE A 762 -10.97 16.97 -9.42
N LYS A 763 -10.25 16.34 -10.36
CA LYS A 763 -10.46 14.92 -10.72
C LYS A 763 -10.02 13.96 -9.59
N ALA A 764 -9.11 14.38 -8.72
CA ALA A 764 -8.71 13.61 -7.56
C ALA A 764 -9.65 13.80 -6.35
N TYR A 765 -10.48 14.84 -6.36
CA TYR A 765 -11.46 15.08 -5.31
C TYR A 765 -12.58 14.05 -5.37
N TRP A 766 -12.90 13.48 -4.21
CA TRP A 766 -14.05 12.59 -4.03
C TRP A 766 -14.99 13.19 -2.98
N PRO A 767 -16.32 13.27 -3.24
CA PRO A 767 -17.28 13.76 -2.26
C PRO A 767 -17.17 12.99 -0.93
N GLU A 768 -17.04 13.71 0.18
CA GLU A 768 -17.00 13.15 1.53
C GLU A 768 -18.32 12.45 1.92
N TYR A 769 -19.43 12.86 1.30
CA TYR A 769 -20.78 12.34 1.47
C TYR A 769 -21.61 12.68 0.22
N SER A 770 -22.68 11.92 -0.03
CA SER A 770 -23.51 12.04 -1.23
C SER A 770 -25.01 12.01 -0.93
N LEU A 771 -25.82 12.55 -1.85
CA LEU A 771 -27.29 12.44 -1.76
C LEU A 771 -27.79 11.00 -1.93
N GLU A 772 -27.01 10.11 -2.54
CA GLU A 772 -27.37 8.69 -2.72
C GLU A 772 -27.45 7.93 -1.38
N GLU A 773 -26.71 8.40 -0.35
CA GLU A 773 -26.75 7.85 1.01
C GLU A 773 -28.07 8.13 1.74
N TYR A 774 -28.85 9.08 1.22
CA TYR A 774 -30.16 9.47 1.74
C TYR A 774 -31.24 9.20 0.68
N PRO A 775 -31.58 7.93 0.38
CA PRO A 775 -32.55 7.60 -0.68
C PRO A 775 -33.95 8.14 -0.40
N GLU A 776 -34.26 8.45 0.87
CA GLU A 776 -35.52 9.07 1.29
C GLU A 776 -35.52 10.61 1.11
N PHE A 777 -34.40 11.21 0.73
CA PHE A 777 -34.35 12.65 0.47
C PHE A 777 -35.24 12.99 -0.73
N PRO A 778 -36.26 13.86 -0.57
CA PRO A 778 -37.21 14.11 -1.64
C PRO A 778 -36.52 14.74 -2.85
N ARG A 779 -36.68 14.13 -4.04
CA ARG A 779 -36.04 14.62 -5.28
C ARG A 779 -36.45 16.06 -5.63
N ASN A 780 -37.68 16.47 -5.32
CA ASN A 780 -38.15 17.85 -5.48
C ASN A 780 -37.53 18.86 -4.47
N LYS A 781 -36.70 18.38 -3.55
CA LYS A 781 -35.86 19.17 -2.62
C LYS A 781 -34.38 19.11 -2.98
N THR A 782 -34.04 18.60 -4.16
CA THR A 782 -32.67 18.58 -4.69
C THR A 782 -32.48 19.64 -5.78
N ALA A 783 -31.24 20.11 -5.90
CA ALA A 783 -30.81 21.10 -6.88
C ALA A 783 -29.37 20.81 -7.29
N ALA A 784 -28.95 21.34 -8.43
CA ALA A 784 -27.56 21.26 -8.87
C ALA A 784 -27.10 22.60 -9.46
N VAL A 785 -25.84 22.94 -9.21
CA VAL A 785 -25.22 24.18 -9.69
C VAL A 785 -23.92 23.88 -10.42
N LEU A 786 -23.63 24.61 -11.49
CA LEU A 786 -22.44 24.45 -12.30
C LEU A 786 -21.31 25.34 -11.78
N LEU A 787 -20.25 24.70 -11.28
CA LEU A 787 -18.97 25.33 -10.99
C LEU A 787 -18.11 25.31 -12.25
N LEU A 788 -18.36 26.27 -13.16
CA LEU A 788 -17.63 26.40 -14.42
C LEU A 788 -16.32 27.17 -14.21
N LEU A 789 -15.21 26.44 -14.32
CA LEU A 789 -13.86 26.92 -14.07
C LEU A 789 -13.07 27.11 -15.36
N PHE A 790 -12.19 28.10 -15.40
CA PHE A 790 -11.29 28.34 -16.53
C PHE A 790 -10.04 29.09 -16.10
N ILE A 791 -8.97 28.95 -16.89
CA ILE A 791 -7.77 29.78 -16.74
C ILE A 791 -7.92 31.03 -17.60
N ARG A 792 -7.72 32.20 -17.00
CA ARG A 792 -7.57 33.46 -17.72
C ARG A 792 -6.52 34.31 -17.01
N ASP A 793 -5.63 34.91 -17.79
CA ASP A 793 -4.50 35.71 -17.28
C ASP A 793 -3.62 34.96 -16.28
N GLY A 794 -3.49 33.64 -16.44
CA GLY A 794 -2.69 32.77 -15.55
C GLY A 794 -3.37 32.39 -14.23
N HIS A 795 -4.62 32.82 -14.00
CA HIS A 795 -5.34 32.55 -12.76
C HIS A 795 -6.58 31.68 -13.01
N LEU A 796 -6.88 30.79 -12.05
CA LEU A 796 -8.11 30.02 -12.06
C LEU A 796 -9.29 30.91 -11.64
N ARG A 797 -10.30 30.98 -12.52
CA ARG A 797 -11.49 31.82 -12.34
C ARG A 797 -12.74 30.96 -12.42
N VAL A 798 -13.79 31.45 -11.77
CA VAL A 798 -15.12 30.82 -11.76
C VAL A 798 -16.14 31.75 -12.40
N LEU A 799 -17.01 31.20 -13.24
CA LEU A 799 -18.14 31.93 -13.81
C LEU A 799 -19.27 32.08 -12.79
N LEU A 800 -19.83 33.28 -12.68
CA LEU A 800 -20.91 33.63 -11.76
C LEU A 800 -21.97 34.47 -12.46
N THR A 801 -23.18 34.45 -11.91
CA THR A 801 -24.32 35.24 -12.38
C THR A 801 -24.84 36.14 -11.27
N THR A 802 -25.41 37.28 -11.63
CA THR A 802 -26.27 38.08 -10.75
C THR A 802 -27.71 37.78 -11.11
N ARG A 803 -28.50 37.28 -10.15
CA ARG A 803 -29.92 36.94 -10.37
C ARG A 803 -30.75 38.18 -10.69
N SER A 804 -31.70 38.06 -11.60
CA SER A 804 -32.61 39.15 -12.00
C SER A 804 -33.37 39.72 -10.80
N LYS A 805 -33.44 41.05 -10.71
CA LYS A 805 -34.19 41.75 -9.66
C LYS A 805 -35.70 41.49 -9.70
N HIS A 806 -36.20 40.94 -10.80
CA HIS A 806 -37.62 40.62 -10.99
C HIS A 806 -38.03 39.25 -10.41
N LEU A 807 -37.06 38.44 -9.96
CA LEU A 807 -37.31 37.13 -9.39
C LEU A 807 -37.95 37.20 -7.99
N ARG A 808 -38.83 36.22 -7.72
CA ARG A 808 -39.55 36.12 -6.43
C ARG A 808 -38.64 35.73 -5.26
N SER A 809 -37.51 35.09 -5.52
CA SER A 809 -36.57 34.60 -4.51
C SER A 809 -35.14 34.98 -4.87
N HIS A 810 -34.40 35.49 -3.88
CA HIS A 810 -33.00 35.92 -4.00
C HIS A 810 -32.74 36.95 -5.13
N PRO A 811 -33.57 38.01 -5.30
CA PRO A 811 -33.36 38.99 -6.37
C PRO A 811 -32.04 39.76 -6.18
N GLY A 812 -31.21 39.82 -7.22
CA GLY A 812 -29.93 40.54 -7.21
C GLY A 812 -28.78 39.83 -6.48
N GLU A 813 -28.96 38.61 -6.00
CA GLU A 813 -27.89 37.82 -5.36
C GLU A 813 -26.95 37.20 -6.38
N VAL A 814 -25.68 37.02 -6.00
CA VAL A 814 -24.70 36.28 -6.82
C VAL A 814 -24.88 34.78 -6.67
N ALA A 815 -24.98 34.08 -7.79
CA ALA A 815 -25.17 32.64 -7.86
C ALA A 815 -24.18 31.96 -8.81
N LEU A 816 -24.01 30.66 -8.61
CA LEU A 816 -23.54 29.75 -9.66
C LEU A 816 -24.73 29.43 -10.57
N PRO A 817 -24.53 29.30 -11.90
CA PRO A 817 -25.60 28.88 -12.79
C PRO A 817 -26.19 27.56 -12.32
N GLY A 818 -27.52 27.45 -12.18
CA GLY A 818 -28.12 26.25 -11.61
C GLY A 818 -29.43 26.45 -10.89
N GLY A 819 -30.09 25.33 -10.61
CA GLY A 819 -31.44 25.34 -10.08
C GLY A 819 -31.92 23.99 -9.58
N LYS A 820 -33.24 23.90 -9.38
CA LYS A 820 -33.88 22.70 -8.82
C LYS A 820 -33.87 21.57 -9.83
N THR A 821 -33.75 20.36 -9.33
CA THR A 821 -33.86 19.16 -10.17
C THR A 821 -35.28 19.00 -10.70
N ASP A 822 -35.41 18.91 -12.02
CA ASP A 822 -36.67 18.56 -12.67
C ASP A 822 -36.88 17.03 -12.61
N PRO A 823 -38.13 16.53 -12.44
CA PRO A 823 -38.44 15.11 -12.57
C PRO A 823 -37.79 14.38 -13.76
N ILE A 824 -37.59 15.06 -14.91
CA ILE A 824 -36.99 14.47 -16.11
C ILE A 824 -35.46 14.47 -16.11
N ASP A 825 -34.80 15.20 -15.21
CA ASP A 825 -33.34 15.33 -15.19
C ASP A 825 -32.68 14.01 -14.77
N ALA A 826 -31.88 13.40 -15.64
CA ALA A 826 -31.31 12.07 -15.37
C ALA A 826 -30.25 12.04 -14.25
N SER A 827 -29.62 13.18 -13.93
CA SER A 827 -28.54 13.28 -12.94
C SER A 827 -28.32 14.73 -12.48
N PRO A 828 -27.57 14.99 -11.39
CA PRO A 828 -27.16 16.34 -11.00
C PRO A 828 -26.41 17.08 -12.11
N VAL A 829 -25.61 16.37 -12.91
CA VAL A 829 -24.91 16.92 -14.09
C VAL A 829 -25.92 17.41 -15.12
N ALA A 830 -26.94 16.61 -15.43
CA ALA A 830 -27.99 17.00 -16.37
C ALA A 830 -28.76 18.24 -15.86
N THR A 831 -29.10 18.29 -14.57
CA THR A 831 -29.74 19.46 -13.95
C THR A 831 -28.87 20.70 -14.10
N ALA A 832 -27.60 20.66 -13.69
CA ALA A 832 -26.73 21.84 -13.74
C ALA A 832 -26.49 22.34 -15.17
N LEU A 833 -26.35 21.43 -16.13
CA LEU A 833 -26.15 21.78 -17.54
C LEU A 833 -27.43 22.36 -18.18
N ARG A 834 -28.61 21.80 -17.89
CA ARG A 834 -29.90 22.34 -18.35
C ARG A 834 -30.09 23.77 -17.84
N GLU A 835 -29.92 23.97 -16.53
CA GLU A 835 -30.07 25.28 -15.89
C GLU A 835 -29.04 26.28 -16.43
N ALA A 836 -27.78 25.88 -16.64
CA ALA A 836 -26.78 26.75 -17.26
C ALA A 836 -27.13 27.10 -18.72
N HIS A 837 -27.74 26.19 -19.47
CA HIS A 837 -28.25 26.51 -20.81
C HIS A 837 -29.41 27.54 -20.74
N GLU A 838 -30.33 27.38 -19.80
CA GLU A 838 -31.50 28.27 -19.61
C GLU A 838 -31.12 29.66 -19.08
N GLU A 839 -30.21 29.75 -18.10
CA GLU A 839 -29.84 30.99 -17.43
C GLU A 839 -28.81 31.83 -18.21
N ILE A 840 -27.79 31.19 -18.80
CA ILE A 840 -26.64 31.87 -19.42
C ILE A 840 -26.41 31.50 -20.89
N GLY A 841 -27.28 30.68 -21.48
CA GLY A 841 -27.14 30.26 -22.88
C GLY A 841 -25.94 29.33 -23.11
N LEU A 842 -25.47 28.61 -22.09
CA LEU A 842 -24.34 27.69 -22.23
C LEU A 842 -24.73 26.55 -23.20
N PRO A 843 -24.02 26.34 -24.33
CA PRO A 843 -24.38 25.29 -25.28
C PRO A 843 -24.24 23.89 -24.68
N THR A 844 -25.32 23.11 -24.74
CA THR A 844 -25.37 21.73 -24.28
C THR A 844 -25.86 20.83 -25.42
N PRO A 845 -25.02 19.92 -25.95
CA PRO A 845 -23.64 19.62 -25.56
C PRO A 845 -22.58 20.63 -26.06
N SER A 846 -21.41 20.64 -25.42
CA SER A 846 -20.25 21.40 -25.89
C SER A 846 -18.96 20.62 -25.65
N LEU A 847 -18.12 20.50 -26.69
CA LEU A 847 -16.78 19.88 -26.57
C LEU A 847 -15.79 20.75 -25.78
N ALA A 848 -16.14 22.01 -25.51
CA ALA A 848 -15.29 22.91 -24.75
C ALA A 848 -15.46 22.75 -23.23
N VAL A 849 -16.59 22.18 -22.77
CA VAL A 849 -16.97 22.06 -21.35
C VAL A 849 -16.73 20.63 -20.87
N HIS A 850 -15.71 20.45 -20.03
CA HIS A 850 -15.28 19.13 -19.54
C HIS A 850 -15.77 18.92 -18.11
N ILE A 851 -16.62 17.93 -17.88
CA ILE A 851 -17.08 17.60 -16.52
C ILE A 851 -15.96 16.87 -15.76
N LEU A 852 -15.55 17.43 -14.62
CA LEU A 852 -14.44 16.89 -13.82
C LEU A 852 -14.90 15.99 -12.68
N GLY A 853 -16.10 16.24 -12.13
CA GLY A 853 -16.62 15.53 -10.96
C GLY A 853 -17.72 16.32 -10.25
N LEU A 854 -18.08 15.87 -9.05
CA LEU A 854 -19.06 16.52 -8.19
C LEU A 854 -18.38 16.95 -6.87
N LEU A 855 -18.82 18.06 -6.29
CA LEU A 855 -18.54 18.36 -4.88
C LEU A 855 -19.58 17.69 -3.97
N SER A 856 -19.26 17.55 -2.68
CA SER A 856 -20.23 17.13 -1.69
C SER A 856 -21.42 18.12 -1.68
N PRO A 857 -22.67 17.64 -1.52
CA PRO A 857 -23.84 18.50 -1.56
C PRO A 857 -23.88 19.46 -0.36
N PHE A 858 -24.40 20.66 -0.57
CA PHE A 858 -24.60 21.65 0.49
C PHE A 858 -26.09 21.85 0.75
N VAL A 859 -26.44 22.27 1.97
CA VAL A 859 -27.83 22.55 2.32
C VAL A 859 -28.10 24.04 2.26
N SER A 860 -29.10 24.44 1.48
CA SER A 860 -29.54 25.83 1.43
C SER A 860 -30.34 26.21 2.68
N TYR A 861 -30.53 27.51 2.90
CA TYR A 861 -31.42 28.02 3.97
C TYR A 861 -32.84 27.44 3.89
N TYR A 862 -33.33 27.16 2.68
CA TYR A 862 -34.63 26.53 2.43
C TYR A 862 -34.60 24.99 2.45
N ARG A 863 -33.54 24.40 3.02
CA ARG A 863 -33.36 22.94 3.16
C ARG A 863 -33.31 22.20 1.82
N LEU A 864 -32.86 22.88 0.75
CA LEU A 864 -32.59 22.23 -0.53
C LEU A 864 -31.17 21.66 -0.48
N ALA A 865 -31.01 20.40 -0.89
CA ALA A 865 -29.70 19.82 -1.08
C ALA A 865 -29.18 20.17 -2.47
N VAL A 866 -28.12 20.96 -2.51
CA VAL A 866 -27.55 21.54 -3.73
C VAL A 866 -26.23 20.84 -4.03
N THR A 867 -26.15 20.14 -5.16
CA THR A 867 -24.95 19.42 -5.60
C THR A 867 -24.15 20.26 -6.58
N PRO A 868 -22.93 20.71 -6.25
CA PRO A 868 -22.08 21.44 -7.20
C PRO A 868 -21.44 20.47 -8.21
N VAL A 869 -21.60 20.76 -9.50
CA VAL A 869 -21.02 20.04 -10.63
C VAL A 869 -19.78 20.79 -11.09
N ILE A 870 -18.62 20.15 -11.05
CA ILE A 870 -17.35 20.77 -11.41
C ILE A 870 -17.15 20.60 -12.92
N ALA A 871 -16.95 21.71 -13.63
CA ALA A 871 -16.63 21.69 -15.05
C ALA A 871 -15.44 22.60 -15.36
N PHE A 872 -14.63 22.21 -16.33
CA PHE A 872 -13.53 23.02 -16.85
C PHE A 872 -13.80 23.44 -18.29
N LEU A 873 -13.70 24.74 -18.56
CA LEU A 873 -13.84 25.30 -19.89
C LEU A 873 -12.46 25.42 -20.56
N SER A 874 -12.29 24.64 -21.62
CA SER A 874 -11.03 24.57 -22.39
C SER A 874 -10.88 25.63 -23.47
N ASP A 875 -12.00 26.16 -24.00
CA ASP A 875 -12.03 27.22 -25.01
C ASP A 875 -12.73 28.47 -24.47
N LEU A 876 -11.94 29.52 -24.21
CA LEU A 876 -12.44 30.78 -23.68
C LEU A 876 -13.33 31.55 -24.66
N ALA A 877 -13.26 31.28 -25.97
CA ALA A 877 -14.12 31.93 -26.96
C ALA A 877 -15.61 31.66 -26.69
N LEU A 878 -15.93 30.58 -25.97
CA LEU A 878 -17.29 30.29 -25.53
C LEU A 878 -17.86 31.37 -24.60
N LEU A 879 -17.03 32.01 -23.78
CA LEU A 879 -17.47 33.03 -22.82
C LEU A 879 -18.06 34.26 -23.51
N ASP A 880 -17.57 34.60 -24.70
CA ASP A 880 -18.07 35.73 -25.50
C ASP A 880 -19.46 35.47 -26.12
N HIS A 881 -19.90 34.20 -26.13
CA HIS A 881 -21.16 33.77 -26.72
C HIS A 881 -22.27 33.53 -25.69
N LEU A 882 -21.95 33.59 -24.40
CA LEU A 882 -22.94 33.46 -23.32
C LEU A 882 -23.91 34.64 -23.35
N LYS A 883 -25.20 34.33 -23.15
CA LYS A 883 -26.28 35.33 -23.17
C LYS A 883 -27.15 35.15 -21.94
N PRO A 884 -27.22 36.15 -21.05
CA PRO A 884 -28.10 36.06 -19.89
C PRO A 884 -29.55 36.02 -20.36
N ASN A 885 -30.34 35.14 -19.78
CA ASN A 885 -31.79 35.20 -19.90
C ASN A 885 -32.30 36.34 -19.00
N PRO A 886 -32.87 37.42 -19.55
CA PRO A 886 -33.23 38.61 -18.76
C PRO A 886 -34.30 38.35 -17.70
N ASP A 887 -35.08 37.27 -17.84
CA ASP A 887 -36.06 36.87 -16.83
C ASP A 887 -35.42 36.27 -15.57
N GLU A 888 -34.17 35.79 -15.65
CA GLU A 888 -33.49 35.05 -14.59
C GLU A 888 -32.13 35.63 -14.17
N VAL A 889 -31.38 36.21 -15.11
CA VAL A 889 -30.00 36.70 -14.93
C VAL A 889 -29.89 38.14 -15.42
N ASP A 890 -29.44 39.03 -14.55
CA ASP A 890 -29.14 40.43 -14.89
C ASP A 890 -27.73 40.57 -15.51
N GLU A 891 -26.75 39.81 -15.01
CA GLU A 891 -25.35 39.96 -15.40
C GLU A 891 -24.58 38.63 -15.28
N ILE A 892 -23.69 38.36 -16.25
CA ILE A 892 -22.71 37.27 -16.22
C ILE A 892 -21.33 37.88 -16.00
N PHE A 893 -20.61 37.38 -15.00
CA PHE A 893 -19.25 37.84 -14.69
C PHE A 893 -18.41 36.67 -14.18
N ASP A 894 -17.17 36.93 -13.80
CA ASP A 894 -16.30 35.93 -13.20
C ASP A 894 -15.50 36.49 -12.03
N HIS A 895 -15.00 35.59 -11.19
CA HIS A 895 -14.21 35.93 -10.01
C HIS A 895 -12.97 35.04 -9.92
N PRO A 896 -11.80 35.58 -9.53
CA PRO A 896 -10.61 34.77 -9.29
C PRO A 896 -10.84 33.87 -8.08
N LEU A 897 -10.69 32.55 -8.27
CA LEU A 897 -11.01 31.58 -7.22
C LEU A 897 -10.07 31.72 -6.01
N GLU A 898 -8.81 32.10 -6.24
CA GLU A 898 -7.84 32.32 -5.15
C GLU A 898 -8.24 33.45 -4.18
N ALA A 899 -8.94 34.47 -4.70
CA ALA A 899 -9.40 35.59 -3.88
C ALA A 899 -10.48 35.18 -2.88
N ILE A 900 -11.08 34.00 -3.02
CA ILE A 900 -11.97 33.45 -2.00
C ILE A 900 -11.16 33.00 -0.78
N LEU A 901 -9.95 32.44 -0.94
CA LEU A 901 -9.08 32.09 0.20
C LEU A 901 -8.42 33.33 0.82
N SER A 902 -8.01 34.27 -0.03
CA SER A 902 -7.27 35.47 0.33
C SER A 902 -7.94 36.72 -0.26
N PRO A 903 -8.98 37.29 0.39
CA PRO A 903 -9.80 38.36 -0.18
C PRO A 903 -9.04 39.61 -0.61
N GLY A 904 -7.88 39.89 0.00
CA GLY A 904 -7.00 40.98 -0.42
C GLY A 904 -6.48 40.86 -1.86
N LEU A 905 -6.48 39.65 -2.44
CA LEU A 905 -6.08 39.41 -3.83
C LEU A 905 -7.14 39.84 -4.84
N ALA A 906 -8.40 40.06 -4.42
CA ALA A 906 -9.48 40.43 -5.33
C ALA A 906 -9.12 41.68 -6.14
N ALA A 907 -8.61 42.73 -5.48
CA ALA A 907 -8.27 43.98 -6.16
C ALA A 907 -7.13 43.83 -7.19
N SER A 908 -6.15 42.96 -6.93
CA SER A 908 -5.02 42.72 -7.84
C SER A 908 -5.34 41.73 -8.97
N LEU A 909 -6.21 40.76 -8.71
CA LEU A 909 -6.55 39.68 -9.65
C LEU A 909 -7.85 39.93 -10.44
N ALA A 910 -8.66 40.92 -10.04
CA ALA A 910 -9.90 41.27 -10.73
C ALA A 910 -9.86 42.45 -11.73
N PRO A 911 -8.74 43.13 -12.08
CA PRO A 911 -8.84 44.32 -12.91
C PRO A 911 -8.98 43.94 -14.40
N ARG A 912 -10.20 43.62 -14.84
CA ARG A 912 -10.61 44.04 -16.18
C ARG A 912 -10.80 45.56 -16.11
N PRO A 913 -10.08 46.38 -16.89
CA PRO A 913 -10.24 47.83 -16.88
C PRO A 913 -11.69 48.28 -17.11
N GLU A 914 -12.45 47.45 -17.82
CA GLU A 914 -13.84 47.68 -18.20
C GLU A 914 -14.86 47.26 -17.13
N GLN A 915 -14.47 46.49 -16.11
CA GLN A 915 -15.34 45.99 -15.03
C GLN A 915 -14.60 46.04 -13.67
N PRO A 916 -14.41 47.23 -13.07
CA PRO A 916 -13.75 47.35 -11.77
C PRO A 916 -14.61 46.80 -10.62
N LEU A 917 -13.97 46.39 -9.52
CA LEU A 917 -14.68 46.01 -8.29
C LEU A 917 -15.59 47.15 -7.80
N SER A 918 -16.77 46.79 -7.29
CA SER A 918 -17.77 47.72 -6.74
C SER A 918 -17.14 48.66 -5.71
N LYS A 919 -17.41 49.97 -5.78
CA LYS A 919 -16.71 50.96 -4.94
C LYS A 919 -17.00 50.71 -3.44
N HIS A 920 -15.98 50.81 -2.59
CA HIS A 920 -16.17 50.80 -1.14
C HIS A 920 -17.13 51.91 -0.69
N GLY A 921 -17.99 51.58 0.29
CA GLY A 921 -19.04 52.47 0.79
C GLY A 921 -20.19 52.72 -0.22
N SER A 922 -20.26 51.95 -1.31
CA SER A 922 -21.40 52.01 -2.24
C SER A 922 -22.57 51.17 -1.75
N THR A 923 -23.72 51.29 -2.42
CA THR A 923 -24.87 50.41 -2.18
C THR A 923 -24.59 48.94 -2.50
N GLN A 924 -23.66 48.67 -3.43
CA GLN A 924 -23.24 47.32 -3.81
C GLN A 924 -22.19 46.74 -2.85
N TRP A 925 -21.34 47.58 -2.26
CA TRP A 925 -20.37 47.18 -1.25
C TRP A 925 -20.18 48.26 -0.18
N PRO A 926 -20.97 48.21 0.91
CA PRO A 926 -20.97 49.26 1.93
C PRO A 926 -19.75 49.19 2.87
N TYR A 927 -18.90 48.16 2.76
CA TYR A 927 -17.82 47.89 3.70
C TYR A 927 -16.47 48.45 3.22
N GLU A 928 -15.57 48.74 4.17
CA GLU A 928 -14.21 49.24 3.88
C GLU A 928 -13.21 48.12 3.54
N SER A 929 -13.47 46.88 3.97
CA SER A 929 -12.62 45.70 3.69
C SER A 929 -13.07 44.96 2.43
N GLU A 930 -12.20 44.13 1.83
CA GLU A 930 -12.53 43.26 0.66
C GLU A 930 -13.39 42.04 1.04
N TYR A 931 -13.43 41.73 2.33
CA TYR A 931 -14.18 40.65 2.94
C TYR A 931 -14.89 41.16 4.19
N HIS A 932 -16.15 40.74 4.39
CA HIS A 932 -16.93 41.15 5.55
C HIS A 932 -17.77 39.98 6.09
N VAL A 933 -18.04 40.04 7.39
CA VAL A 933 -18.99 39.17 8.10
C VAL A 933 -19.98 40.08 8.82
N TYR A 934 -21.27 39.77 8.77
CA TYR A 934 -22.37 40.64 9.22
C TYR A 934 -22.16 41.25 10.63
N PRO A 935 -22.44 42.56 10.87
CA PRO A 935 -22.04 43.24 12.10
C PRO A 935 -23.07 43.27 13.24
N GLU A 936 -24.28 42.72 13.11
CA GLU A 936 -25.34 42.85 14.16
C GLU A 936 -25.96 41.54 14.68
N MET A 937 -25.50 40.37 14.23
CA MET A 937 -25.82 39.10 14.88
C MET A 937 -24.54 38.27 14.95
N LYS A 938 -24.08 37.98 16.18
CA LYS A 938 -23.13 36.89 16.41
C LYS A 938 -23.81 35.61 15.98
N ASP A 939 -23.57 35.20 14.74
CA ASP A 939 -24.11 33.99 14.15
C ASP A 939 -25.67 33.98 14.10
N SER A 940 -26.25 33.51 13.00
CA SER A 940 -27.71 33.35 12.94
C SER A 940 -28.07 31.90 13.27
N PRO A 941 -29.14 31.64 14.06
CA PRO A 941 -29.65 30.30 14.23
C PRO A 941 -30.06 29.74 12.87
N TRP A 942 -29.44 28.64 12.48
CA TRP A 942 -29.71 27.88 11.28
C TRP A 942 -30.38 26.56 11.67
N LEU A 943 -30.21 25.50 10.87
CA LEU A 943 -30.83 24.19 11.13
C LEU A 943 -30.52 23.71 12.54
N HIS A 944 -31.57 23.29 13.26
CA HIS A 944 -31.53 22.82 14.65
C HIS A 944 -30.83 23.77 15.64
N GLY A 945 -30.86 25.09 15.38
CA GLY A 945 -30.24 26.08 16.27
C GLY A 945 -28.71 26.16 16.17
N SER A 946 -28.12 25.53 15.16
CA SER A 946 -26.69 25.69 14.85
C SER A 946 -26.37 27.12 14.42
N TRP A 947 -25.14 27.55 14.66
CA TRP A 947 -24.68 28.89 14.31
C TRP A 947 -24.16 28.90 12.88
N TYR A 948 -24.62 29.84 12.04
CA TYR A 948 -24.14 30.02 10.66
C TYR A 948 -23.38 31.34 10.49
N ARG A 949 -22.20 31.27 9.84
CA ARG A 949 -21.39 32.45 9.49
C ARG A 949 -21.56 32.81 8.03
N MET A 950 -22.16 33.97 7.79
CA MET A 950 -22.39 34.49 6.45
C MET A 950 -21.13 35.21 5.92
N HIS A 951 -20.37 34.55 5.05
CA HIS A 951 -19.22 35.14 4.37
C HIS A 951 -19.67 36.07 3.24
N LYS A 952 -19.06 37.25 3.13
CA LYS A 952 -19.28 38.16 2.00
C LYS A 952 -17.96 38.53 1.32
N PHE A 953 -17.87 38.29 0.02
CA PHE A 953 -16.72 38.67 -0.80
C PHE A 953 -17.11 39.76 -1.79
N ARG A 954 -16.29 40.81 -1.87
CA ARG A 954 -16.51 41.92 -2.81
C ARG A 954 -16.31 41.46 -4.25
N THR A 955 -17.20 41.90 -5.14
CA THR A 955 -17.11 41.63 -6.58
C THR A 955 -17.30 42.92 -7.39
N VAL A 956 -17.35 42.79 -8.72
CA VAL A 956 -17.69 43.88 -9.66
C VAL A 956 -19.14 44.35 -9.57
N THR A 957 -19.99 43.57 -8.92
CA THR A 957 -21.44 43.78 -8.79
C THR A 957 -21.84 43.61 -7.32
N THR A 958 -22.88 42.83 -7.00
CA THR A 958 -23.28 42.49 -5.64
C THR A 958 -22.34 41.44 -5.04
N PRO A 959 -22.22 41.36 -3.71
CA PRO A 959 -21.25 40.46 -3.10
C PRO A 959 -21.63 38.99 -3.22
N ILE A 960 -20.61 38.14 -3.35
CA ILE A 960 -20.77 36.68 -3.16
C ILE A 960 -21.09 36.45 -1.69
N THR A 961 -22.18 35.75 -1.41
CA THR A 961 -22.65 35.48 -0.04
C THR A 961 -23.35 34.13 0.05
N GLY A 962 -23.55 33.64 1.27
CA GLY A 962 -24.40 32.47 1.55
C GLY A 962 -23.86 31.17 0.95
N LEU A 963 -24.76 30.33 0.46
CA LEU A 963 -24.43 29.02 -0.09
C LEU A 963 -23.39 29.08 -1.21
N THR A 964 -23.49 30.07 -2.10
CA THR A 964 -22.51 30.28 -3.18
C THR A 964 -21.12 30.49 -2.59
N SER A 965 -21.01 31.26 -1.50
CA SER A 965 -19.75 31.50 -0.81
C SER A 965 -19.15 30.22 -0.21
N ASP A 966 -19.99 29.36 0.38
CA ASP A 966 -19.55 28.09 0.99
C ASP A 966 -19.03 27.09 -0.05
N ILE A 967 -19.70 27.00 -1.20
CA ILE A 967 -19.28 26.17 -2.33
C ILE A 967 -17.93 26.66 -2.86
N LEU A 968 -17.79 27.98 -3.06
CA LEU A 968 -16.55 28.55 -3.57
C LEU A 968 -15.38 28.40 -2.60
N ILE A 969 -15.62 28.50 -1.27
CA ILE A 969 -14.57 28.24 -0.28
C ILE A 969 -14.03 26.81 -0.44
N LEU A 970 -14.92 25.80 -0.48
CA LEU A 970 -14.51 24.40 -0.65
C LEU A 970 -13.76 24.20 -1.98
N ALA A 971 -14.31 24.70 -3.09
CA ALA A 971 -13.69 24.63 -4.39
C ALA A 971 -12.29 25.26 -4.40
N SER A 972 -12.10 26.38 -3.72
CA SER A 972 -10.83 27.08 -3.64
C SER A 972 -9.80 26.31 -2.79
N GLN A 973 -10.22 25.71 -1.67
CA GLN A 973 -9.35 24.87 -0.84
C GLN A 973 -8.85 23.65 -1.63
N ILE A 974 -9.72 23.03 -2.45
CA ILE A 974 -9.35 21.92 -3.34
C ILE A 974 -8.37 22.40 -4.42
N ALA A 975 -8.69 23.51 -5.08
CA ALA A 975 -7.88 24.04 -6.17
C ALA A 975 -6.46 24.39 -5.72
N TYR A 976 -6.30 25.02 -4.55
CA TYR A 976 -5.01 25.55 -4.09
C TYR A 976 -4.35 24.73 -2.98
N VAL A 977 -5.00 23.68 -2.48
CA VAL A 977 -4.52 22.82 -1.38
C VAL A 977 -4.10 23.66 -0.17
N ARG A 978 -4.97 24.61 0.20
CA ARG A 978 -4.68 25.62 1.24
C ARG A 978 -5.96 26.03 1.95
N ASN A 979 -5.86 26.32 3.25
CA ASN A 979 -6.96 26.89 4.04
C ASN A 979 -7.20 28.39 3.74
N THR A 980 -8.33 28.91 4.23
CA THR A 980 -8.70 30.34 4.14
C THR A 980 -7.85 31.19 5.10
N ASP A 981 -7.52 32.42 4.71
CA ASP A 981 -6.79 33.38 5.57
C ASP A 981 -7.67 33.97 6.69
N TYR A 982 -8.95 33.61 6.71
CA TYR A 982 -9.95 34.00 7.69
C TYR A 982 -10.63 32.76 8.28
N GLN A 983 -11.26 32.90 9.44
CA GLN A 983 -11.94 31.79 10.10
C GLN A 983 -13.26 31.44 9.37
N ARG A 984 -13.33 30.21 8.84
CA ARG A 984 -14.50 29.67 8.11
C ARG A 984 -15.72 29.45 9.00
N TYR A 985 -15.59 28.72 10.11
CA TYR A 985 -16.73 28.36 10.93
C TYR A 985 -16.76 29.10 12.29
N PRO A 986 -17.94 29.50 12.79
CA PRO A 986 -18.14 29.89 14.18
C PRO A 986 -18.19 28.65 15.10
N GLU A 987 -18.08 28.87 16.41
CA GLU A 987 -18.16 27.78 17.40
C GLU A 987 -19.58 27.20 17.41
N GLY A 988 -19.72 25.88 17.23
CA GLY A 988 -21.03 25.20 17.17
C GLY A 988 -21.72 25.25 15.80
N HIS A 989 -21.00 25.55 14.72
CA HIS A 989 -21.50 25.41 13.35
C HIS A 989 -21.67 23.94 12.98
N ALA A 990 -22.83 23.56 12.44
CA ALA A 990 -23.06 22.23 11.91
C ALA A 990 -22.28 22.03 10.60
N THR A 991 -21.52 20.96 10.49
CA THR A 991 -20.85 20.64 9.23
C THR A 991 -21.88 20.34 8.13
N PRO A 992 -21.55 20.58 6.85
CA PRO A 992 -22.49 20.38 5.75
C PRO A 992 -23.16 18.99 5.67
N ASP A 993 -22.48 17.92 6.08
CA ASP A 993 -23.01 16.55 6.19
C ASP A 993 -24.09 16.43 7.28
N ILE A 994 -23.83 16.99 8.47
CA ILE A 994 -24.80 17.03 9.58
C ILE A 994 -26.04 17.82 9.15
N ALA A 995 -25.83 18.96 8.49
CA ALA A 995 -26.93 19.78 7.98
C ALA A 995 -27.80 19.03 6.95
N LEU A 996 -27.20 18.17 6.12
CA LEU A 996 -27.91 17.34 5.14
C LEU A 996 -28.78 16.29 5.83
N GLY A 997 -28.24 15.61 6.84
CA GLY A 997 -29.01 14.67 7.67
C GLY A 997 -30.21 15.35 8.35
N TRP A 998 -30.00 16.52 8.98
CA TRP A 998 -31.07 17.29 9.61
C TRP A 998 -32.12 17.79 8.63
N ALA A 999 -31.71 18.22 7.43
CA ALA A 999 -32.65 18.61 6.39
C ALA A 999 -33.53 17.43 5.97
N MET A 1000 -32.96 16.23 5.84
CA MET A 1000 -33.72 15.01 5.55
C MET A 1000 -34.75 14.71 6.64
N GLU A 1001 -34.31 14.65 7.91
CA GLU A 1001 -35.19 14.36 9.05
C GLU A 1001 -36.39 15.29 9.10
N GLN A 1002 -36.15 16.59 8.86
CA GLN A 1002 -37.21 17.58 8.85
C GLN A 1002 -38.17 17.40 7.66
N HIS A 1003 -37.68 17.05 6.47
CA HIS A 1003 -38.56 16.74 5.34
C HIS A 1003 -39.43 15.51 5.62
N VAL A 1004 -38.89 14.49 6.29
CA VAL A 1004 -39.64 13.30 6.71
C VAL A 1004 -40.69 13.66 7.76
N ALA A 1005 -40.35 14.52 8.72
CA ALA A 1005 -41.29 15.02 9.72
C ALA A 1005 -42.42 15.84 9.10
N ASP A 1006 -42.09 16.75 8.18
CA ASP A 1006 -43.05 17.59 7.46
C ASP A 1006 -44.01 16.72 6.61
N ALA A 1007 -43.50 15.66 5.96
CA ALA A 1007 -44.31 14.71 5.19
C ALA A 1007 -45.27 13.90 6.09
N LYS A 1008 -44.82 13.48 7.28
CA LYS A 1008 -45.66 12.79 8.28
C LYS A 1008 -46.74 13.71 8.86
N ALA A 1009 -46.43 14.98 9.08
CA ALA A 1009 -47.41 15.97 9.54
C ALA A 1009 -48.47 16.29 8.46
N ALA A 1010 -48.07 16.37 7.19
CA ALA A 1010 -48.98 16.63 6.07
C ALA A 1010 -49.94 15.46 5.76
N SER A 1011 -49.63 14.25 6.24
CA SER A 1011 -50.45 13.04 6.04
C SER A 1011 -51.43 12.75 7.19
N GLN A 1012 -51.45 13.56 8.25
CA GLN A 1012 -52.49 13.49 9.29
C GLN A 1012 -53.74 14.31 8.88
N PRO A 1013 -54.97 13.76 8.97
CA PRO A 1013 -56.18 14.49 8.65
C PRO A 1013 -56.39 15.67 9.62
N GLN A 1014 -56.55 16.89 9.09
CA GLN A 1014 -56.95 18.04 9.90
C GLN A 1014 -58.32 17.76 10.54
N GLN A 1015 -58.40 17.78 11.87
CA GLN A 1015 -59.68 17.74 12.58
C GLN A 1015 -60.52 18.97 12.24
N PRO A 1016 -61.84 18.82 11.97
CA PRO A 1016 -62.70 19.96 11.67
C PRO A 1016 -62.86 20.85 12.92
N SER A 1017 -62.72 22.16 12.71
CA SER A 1017 -62.89 23.19 13.72
C SER A 1017 -64.29 23.11 14.34
N SER A 1018 -64.36 22.88 15.66
CA SER A 1018 -65.59 22.88 16.43
C SER A 1018 -66.11 24.30 16.63
N SER A 1019 -67.10 24.70 15.84
CA SER A 1019 -68.06 25.74 16.19
C SER A 1019 -69.46 25.15 16.10
N GLU A 1020 -70.20 25.23 17.21
CA GLU A 1020 -71.63 24.93 17.40
C GLU A 1020 -72.02 23.44 17.36
N SER A 1021 -72.92 22.91 18.18
CA SER A 1021 -73.68 23.37 19.35
C SER A 1021 -74.31 22.11 19.98
N HIS A 1022 -74.78 22.25 21.22
CA HIS A 1022 -75.58 21.29 21.99
C HIS A 1022 -76.46 20.33 21.18
N ILE A 1023 -76.55 19.07 21.63
CA ILE A 1023 -77.80 18.47 22.17
C ILE A 1023 -77.48 17.09 22.76
N GLU A 1024 -77.96 16.90 23.98
CA GLU A 1024 -77.99 15.67 24.77
C GLU A 1024 -78.77 14.54 24.06
N GLY A 1025 -78.41 13.28 24.34
CA GLY A 1025 -79.28 12.16 23.98
C GLY A 1025 -78.67 10.78 24.15
N LEU A 1026 -78.69 10.30 25.40
CA LEU A 1026 -79.05 8.93 25.83
C LEU A 1026 -78.71 7.73 24.92
N ALA A 1027 -77.80 6.89 25.45
CA ALA A 1027 -77.84 5.43 25.55
C ALA A 1027 -78.37 4.58 24.36
N ASP A 1028 -77.53 3.70 23.83
CA ASP A 1028 -77.36 2.31 24.33
C ASP A 1028 -76.02 1.70 23.85
#